data_AF-A0AA36J175-F1
#
_entry.id   AF-A0AA36J175-F1
#
_cell.length_a   1.000
_cell.length_b   1.000
_cell.length_c   1.000
_cell.angle_alpha   90.00
_cell.angle_beta   90.00
_cell.angle_gamma   90.00
#
_symmetry.space_group_name_H-M   'P 1'
#
loop_
_entity.id
_entity.type
_entity.pdbx_description
1 polymer ?
#
loop_
_entity_poly.entity_id
_entity_poly.type
_entity_poly.pdbx_seq_one_letter_code
_entity_poly.pdbx_strand_id
1 'polypeptide(L)'
;MEHLSQDDAVRTFFSLRLSQLEHFESSDLSEPEIMEAAAWLEDAEAQSMFAWIERDAEGGKRLSQATLSRTAASESRVEDRLPAQIRRGAVKEFCYFFKREADQAITSSNLNEQVLFGCSRGPLLDSLLSQMNNIYVPVALADHGWPDNVRKEFTSQVQNFMLTVTAMTHQGKGSTVLYIPQDNFANLEAASKDKDIVQRLKVALIHWHRQIKEVTTQQDSANEGENNGPLDEIEFWNARDKTNLSRLHEQLQSKKLQEILTVLEHAKSGWLKKFRALEEDIKNGSIEAKENLRFLNFLKEPCEKLAAATPPEIPAILPELLNYVRMIWSISTHYQKEDRISGLLRKMSNEIIKRCQATIELSDIFAGKVESSMVKLQQCIDCGREWKRAYQKTVRLLSKNTDRPWNFPEGSIFLQIDAFVQRCCDLLEVCQGLQQFACRFRGQAMPAFGGTKAGEISNSLNEIEENFLKNLQRLQPPYVDYDILDVRAPKWPDHFGAFKNQMRDLEVMYMNVINSAFEGVGTVQTACQVLDSFYQLAKRERVKAFVEKKGETLYNIFLSELNHNIKKEFDQFRKAPTLPIIQGHPSYAGPALAVRGLMLRIQQQMAELDQLCYLEWCREQESCRDTFSTVHGNMETFVLSTFQDWVGELKSMDDQNLSKRLQVNLLVKPEESTSKFKVSLLECNFDKELLKMFQEVYYWEKIQGSGIVVPYSAHELAGHRDKLRILREHVLRVVRDYNQIMTALLPEERRLFNHHIRTLDRKIGPGLSKFNWTSDGIKEFFVRDSCKESVPKSTTG
;
A
#
# COMPACT_ATOMS: atom_id res chain seq x y z
N MET A 1 -41.35 -37.53 53.87
CA MET A 1 -41.65 -36.53 52.84
C MET A 1 -40.99 -37.05 51.58
N GLU A 2 -41.77 -37.71 50.73
CA GLU A 2 -41.29 -38.06 49.38
C GLU A 2 -40.93 -36.74 48.70
N HIS A 3 -39.67 -36.60 48.26
CA HIS A 3 -39.27 -35.44 47.49
C HIS A 3 -40.07 -35.43 46.18
N LEU A 4 -40.65 -34.29 45.82
CA LEU A 4 -41.43 -34.15 44.58
C LEU A 4 -40.58 -34.46 43.33
N SER A 5 -39.26 -34.46 43.46
CA SER A 5 -38.30 -34.86 42.42
C SER A 5 -38.34 -36.35 42.05
N GLN A 6 -38.87 -37.22 42.92
CA GLN A 6 -39.00 -38.67 42.67
C GLN A 6 -40.42 -39.08 42.25
N ASP A 7 -41.35 -38.13 42.17
CA ASP A 7 -42.75 -38.39 41.83
C ASP A 7 -42.94 -38.35 40.30
N ASP A 8 -43.29 -39.49 39.71
CA ASP A 8 -43.60 -39.63 38.28
C ASP A 8 -44.68 -38.65 37.81
N ALA A 9 -45.56 -38.19 38.70
CA ALA A 9 -46.58 -37.19 38.38
C ALA A 9 -45.98 -35.83 38.00
N VAL A 10 -44.89 -35.41 38.66
CA VAL A 10 -44.20 -34.13 38.38
C VAL A 10 -43.49 -34.20 37.04
N ARG A 11 -42.80 -35.31 36.77
CA ARG A 11 -42.15 -35.58 35.48
C ARG A 11 -43.17 -35.61 34.33
N THR A 12 -44.29 -36.29 34.54
CA THR A 12 -45.37 -36.37 33.55
C THR A 12 -46.00 -34.99 33.30
N PHE A 13 -46.20 -34.19 34.34
CA PHE A 13 -46.75 -32.84 34.20
C PHE A 13 -45.84 -31.93 33.35
N PHE A 14 -44.56 -31.82 33.69
CA PHE A 14 -43.66 -30.94 32.96
C PHE A 14 -43.40 -31.44 31.54
N SER A 15 -43.20 -32.75 31.33
CA SER A 15 -43.00 -33.30 29.99
C SER A 15 -44.19 -33.04 29.05
N LEU A 16 -45.43 -33.20 29.53
CA LEU A 16 -46.64 -32.94 28.75
C LEU A 16 -46.82 -31.46 28.41
N ARG A 17 -46.39 -30.54 29.29
CA ARG A 17 -46.53 -29.10 29.05
C ARG A 17 -45.38 -28.55 28.20
N LEU A 18 -44.17 -29.07 28.38
CA LEU A 18 -43.00 -28.70 27.59
C LEU A 18 -43.01 -29.30 26.18
N SER A 19 -43.78 -30.37 25.94
CA SER A 19 -44.07 -30.86 24.59
C SER A 19 -44.83 -29.86 23.71
N GLN A 20 -45.25 -28.72 24.26
CA GLN A 20 -45.78 -27.60 23.50
C GLN A 20 -44.70 -26.69 22.89
N LEU A 21 -43.42 -26.85 23.26
CA LEU A 21 -42.30 -26.18 22.58
C LEU A 21 -41.99 -26.90 21.27
N GLU A 22 -41.74 -26.15 20.19
CA GLU A 22 -41.27 -26.77 18.96
C GLU A 22 -39.90 -27.40 19.20
N HIS A 23 -39.73 -28.63 18.72
CA HIS A 23 -38.51 -29.42 18.82
C HIS A 23 -38.15 -30.00 20.19
N PHE A 24 -39.07 -29.96 21.17
CA PHE A 24 -38.94 -30.70 22.42
C PHE A 24 -39.33 -32.17 22.24
N GLU A 25 -38.43 -33.08 22.58
CA GLU A 25 -38.71 -34.50 22.75
C GLU A 25 -38.69 -34.85 24.25
N SER A 26 -39.50 -35.82 24.69
CA SER A 26 -39.52 -36.22 26.10
C SER A 26 -38.17 -36.73 26.62
N SER A 27 -37.26 -37.10 25.72
CA SER A 27 -35.86 -37.45 25.99
C SER A 27 -34.96 -36.26 26.29
N ASP A 28 -35.39 -35.04 25.94
CA ASP A 28 -34.63 -33.81 26.19
C ASP A 28 -34.75 -33.35 27.65
N LEU A 29 -35.69 -33.92 28.41
CA LEU A 29 -35.92 -33.60 29.82
C LEU A 29 -35.00 -34.45 30.72
N SER A 30 -33.88 -33.88 31.13
CA SER A 30 -32.86 -34.58 31.92
C SER A 30 -33.21 -34.64 33.42
N GLU A 31 -32.68 -35.62 34.17
CA GLU A 31 -32.84 -35.70 35.63
C GLU A 31 -32.52 -34.38 36.37
N PRO A 32 -31.43 -33.64 36.06
CA PRO A 32 -31.16 -32.37 36.75
C PRO A 32 -32.22 -31.29 36.47
N GLU A 33 -32.82 -31.26 35.28
CA GLU A 33 -33.90 -30.33 34.94
C GLU A 33 -35.22 -30.66 35.65
N ILE A 34 -35.48 -31.95 35.90
CA ILE A 34 -36.62 -32.39 36.73
C ILE A 34 -36.38 -32.00 38.18
N MET A 35 -35.16 -32.18 38.68
CA MET A 35 -34.78 -31.77 40.03
C MET A 35 -34.91 -30.25 40.22
N GLU A 36 -34.53 -29.45 39.23
CA GLU A 36 -34.69 -27.99 39.28
C GLU A 36 -36.17 -27.58 39.28
N ALA A 37 -37.00 -28.19 38.42
CA ALA A 37 -38.44 -27.93 38.39
C ALA A 37 -39.16 -28.39 39.67
N ALA A 38 -38.72 -29.50 40.28
CA ALA A 38 -39.22 -29.96 41.58
C ALA A 38 -38.78 -29.05 42.73
N ALA A 39 -37.52 -28.58 42.72
CA ALA A 39 -37.03 -27.59 43.67
C ALA A 39 -37.80 -26.27 43.55
N TRP A 40 -38.13 -25.86 42.32
CA TRP A 40 -39.01 -24.70 42.10
C TRP A 40 -40.37 -24.90 42.75
N LEU A 41 -41.00 -26.07 42.67
CA LEU A 41 -42.31 -26.34 43.30
C LEU A 41 -42.25 -26.27 44.84
N GLU A 42 -41.18 -26.80 45.43
CA GLU A 42 -40.95 -26.84 46.88
C GLU A 42 -40.57 -25.46 47.46
N ASP A 43 -39.93 -24.60 46.67
CA ASP A 43 -39.49 -23.27 47.12
C ASP A 43 -40.66 -22.27 47.25
N ALA A 44 -40.96 -21.87 48.48
CA ALA A 44 -42.02 -20.89 48.79
C ALA A 44 -41.71 -19.47 48.30
N GLU A 45 -40.43 -19.13 48.09
CA GLU A 45 -40.00 -17.84 47.56
C GLU A 45 -39.98 -17.81 46.03
N ALA A 46 -39.93 -18.96 45.35
CA ALA A 46 -39.96 -19.00 43.90
C ALA A 46 -41.39 -18.88 43.33
N GLN A 47 -41.67 -17.78 42.63
CA GLN A 47 -43.04 -17.47 42.16
C GLN A 47 -43.28 -17.91 40.71
N SER A 48 -42.25 -17.83 39.86
CA SER A 48 -42.38 -18.14 38.44
C SER A 48 -41.15 -18.86 37.89
N MET A 49 -41.39 -19.71 36.91
CA MET A 49 -40.36 -20.47 36.20
C MET A 49 -40.59 -20.37 34.70
N PHE A 50 -39.52 -20.21 33.94
CA PHE A 50 -39.51 -20.10 32.49
C PHE A 50 -38.62 -21.21 31.92
N ALA A 51 -39.05 -21.80 30.81
CA ALA A 51 -38.31 -22.87 30.15
C ALA A 51 -38.30 -22.66 28.64
N TRP A 52 -37.14 -22.83 28.00
CA TRP A 52 -36.96 -22.71 26.56
C TRP A 52 -35.85 -23.62 26.04
N ILE A 53 -35.82 -23.86 24.73
CA ILE A 53 -34.76 -24.66 24.10
C ILE A 53 -33.66 -23.74 23.59
N GLU A 54 -32.43 -23.98 24.03
CA GLU A 54 -31.21 -23.36 23.49
C GLU A 54 -30.49 -24.31 22.54
N ARG A 55 -29.76 -23.73 21.58
CA ARG A 55 -28.83 -24.47 20.74
C ARG A 55 -27.41 -24.19 21.21
N ASP A 56 -26.67 -25.26 21.52
CA ASP A 56 -25.26 -25.17 21.88
C ASP A 56 -24.40 -24.85 20.66
N ALA A 57 -23.14 -24.45 20.89
CA ALA A 57 -22.18 -24.06 19.84
C ALA A 57 -21.90 -25.17 18.81
N GLU A 58 -22.16 -26.43 19.17
CA GLU A 58 -22.03 -27.62 18.31
C GLU A 58 -23.34 -28.01 17.61
N GLY A 59 -24.43 -27.26 17.82
CA GLY A 59 -25.75 -27.53 17.24
C GLY A 59 -26.64 -28.49 18.03
N GLY A 60 -26.19 -28.96 19.19
CA GLY A 60 -27.01 -29.72 20.14
C GLY A 60 -28.15 -28.89 20.73
N LYS A 61 -29.30 -29.51 20.99
CA LYS A 61 -30.44 -28.87 21.66
C LYS A 61 -30.35 -29.14 23.16
N ARG A 62 -30.57 -28.13 24.00
CA ARG A 62 -30.69 -28.27 25.45
C ARG A 62 -31.90 -27.52 25.97
N LEU A 63 -32.56 -28.06 27.00
CA LEU A 63 -33.59 -27.35 27.73
C LEU A 63 -32.93 -26.44 28.77
N SER A 64 -33.18 -25.13 28.66
CA SER A 64 -32.74 -24.14 29.65
C SER A 64 -33.94 -23.71 30.49
N GLN A 65 -33.78 -23.69 31.81
CA GLN A 65 -34.76 -23.21 32.77
C GLN A 65 -34.26 -21.97 33.49
N ALA A 66 -35.17 -21.08 33.90
CA ALA A 66 -34.87 -19.95 34.76
C ALA A 66 -36.01 -19.68 35.72
N THR A 67 -35.67 -19.55 37.00
CA THR A 67 -36.60 -19.28 38.09
C THR A 67 -36.47 -17.85 38.58
N LEU A 68 -37.60 -17.18 38.85
CA LEU A 68 -37.64 -15.85 39.46
C LEU A 68 -38.33 -15.89 40.83
N SER A 69 -37.67 -15.30 41.83
CA SER A 69 -38.13 -15.22 43.22
C SER A 69 -39.09 -14.05 43.47
N ARG A 70 -39.93 -14.20 44.49
CA ARG A 70 -41.01 -13.30 44.93
C ARG A 70 -40.48 -11.97 45.47
N THR A 71 -39.31 -11.95 46.10
CA THR A 71 -38.65 -10.73 46.59
C THR A 71 -38.10 -9.86 45.46
N ALA A 72 -37.65 -10.46 44.35
CA ALA A 72 -37.30 -9.73 43.15
C ALA A 72 -38.53 -9.10 42.47
N ALA A 73 -39.72 -9.70 42.56
CA ALA A 73 -40.92 -9.21 41.87
C ALA A 73 -41.61 -7.99 42.54
N SER A 74 -41.40 -7.76 43.84
CA SER A 74 -42.02 -6.66 44.61
C SER A 74 -41.24 -5.36 44.60
N GLU A 75 -39.90 -5.41 44.45
CA GLU A 75 -39.02 -4.22 44.48
C GLU A 75 -38.44 -3.83 43.12
N SER A 76 -38.54 -4.69 42.09
CA SER A 76 -37.92 -4.44 40.78
C SER A 76 -38.84 -3.75 39.77
N ARG A 77 -38.21 -3.13 38.76
CA ARG A 77 -38.91 -2.58 37.58
C ARG A 77 -39.62 -3.72 36.86
N VAL A 78 -40.72 -3.42 36.16
CA VAL A 78 -41.48 -4.40 35.33
C VAL A 78 -40.57 -5.22 34.42
N GLU A 79 -39.44 -4.64 33.99
CA GLU A 79 -38.40 -5.27 33.18
C GLU A 79 -37.81 -6.54 33.81
N ASP A 80 -37.68 -6.63 35.13
CA ASP A 80 -36.99 -7.73 35.82
C ASP A 80 -37.88 -8.95 36.10
N ARG A 81 -39.13 -8.91 35.63
CA ARG A 81 -40.10 -10.02 35.69
C ARG A 81 -39.96 -11.02 34.54
N LEU A 82 -39.00 -10.80 33.63
CA LEU A 82 -38.66 -11.70 32.54
C LEU A 82 -37.14 -12.00 32.53
N PRO A 83 -36.74 -13.24 32.27
CA PRO A 83 -35.34 -13.60 32.04
C PRO A 83 -34.69 -12.73 30.95
N ALA A 84 -33.41 -12.38 31.13
CA ALA A 84 -32.70 -11.46 30.24
C ALA A 84 -32.63 -11.95 28.78
N GLN A 85 -32.51 -13.26 28.57
CA GLN A 85 -32.47 -13.91 27.27
C GLN A 85 -33.79 -13.74 26.51
N ILE A 86 -34.92 -13.88 27.20
CA ILE A 86 -36.26 -13.65 26.65
C ILE A 86 -36.46 -12.14 26.39
N ARG A 87 -36.05 -11.29 27.34
CA ARG A 87 -36.15 -9.82 27.22
C ARG A 87 -35.41 -9.25 26.01
N ARG A 88 -34.23 -9.79 25.70
CA ARG A 88 -33.41 -9.39 24.55
C ARG A 88 -33.93 -9.96 23.21
N GLY A 89 -34.98 -10.77 23.22
CA GLY A 89 -35.53 -11.42 22.02
C GLY A 89 -34.65 -12.55 21.47
N ALA A 90 -33.71 -13.08 22.26
CA ALA A 90 -32.86 -14.20 21.85
C ALA A 90 -33.64 -15.52 21.81
N VAL A 91 -34.70 -15.62 22.62
CA VAL A 91 -35.59 -16.78 22.72
C VAL A 91 -36.89 -16.50 21.97
N LYS A 92 -37.21 -17.32 20.97
CA LYS A 92 -38.43 -17.17 20.15
C LYS A 92 -39.63 -17.93 20.69
N GLU A 93 -39.40 -18.97 21.49
CA GLU A 93 -40.44 -19.79 22.10
C GLU A 93 -40.06 -20.17 23.52
N PHE A 94 -41.00 -20.05 24.45
CA PHE A 94 -40.80 -20.45 25.83
C PHE A 94 -42.12 -20.82 26.51
N CYS A 95 -42.02 -21.71 27.50
CA CYS A 95 -43.08 -22.01 28.45
C CYS A 95 -42.85 -21.22 29.73
N TYR A 96 -43.93 -20.80 30.37
CA TYR A 96 -43.91 -20.15 31.66
C TYR A 96 -44.86 -20.85 32.62
N PHE A 97 -44.46 -20.91 33.88
CA PHE A 97 -45.18 -21.54 34.97
C PHE A 97 -45.27 -20.54 36.13
N PHE A 98 -46.47 -20.36 36.68
CA PHE A 98 -46.75 -19.47 37.81
C PHE A 98 -47.49 -20.25 38.89
N LYS A 99 -47.08 -20.07 40.15
CA LYS A 99 -47.83 -20.60 41.28
C LYS A 99 -49.02 -19.68 41.57
N ARG A 100 -50.20 -20.26 41.80
CA ARG A 100 -51.34 -19.53 42.36
C ARG A 100 -51.06 -19.22 43.83
N GLU A 101 -51.46 -18.05 44.29
CA GLU A 101 -51.39 -17.71 45.71
C GLU A 101 -52.46 -18.50 46.47
N ALA A 102 -52.08 -19.65 47.03
CA ALA A 102 -52.94 -20.47 47.87
C ALA A 102 -52.16 -20.88 49.14
N ASP A 103 -52.85 -20.94 50.28
CA ASP A 103 -52.27 -21.29 51.59
C ASP A 103 -51.91 -22.78 51.74
N GLN A 104 -51.98 -23.56 50.65
CA GLN A 104 -51.74 -25.00 50.65
C GLN A 104 -50.42 -25.33 49.95
N ALA A 105 -49.63 -26.23 50.55
CA ALA A 105 -48.43 -26.77 49.92
C ALA A 105 -48.77 -27.49 48.62
N ILE A 106 -47.94 -27.31 47.59
CA ILE A 106 -48.11 -27.99 46.30
C ILE A 106 -47.75 -29.47 46.50
N THR A 107 -48.67 -30.35 46.11
CA THR A 107 -48.57 -31.81 46.17
C THR A 107 -48.86 -32.38 44.78
N SER A 108 -48.42 -33.59 44.48
CA SER A 108 -48.66 -34.21 43.16
C SER A 108 -50.14 -34.31 42.78
N SER A 109 -51.05 -34.37 43.76
CA SER A 109 -52.49 -34.35 43.53
C SER A 109 -53.08 -32.98 43.18
N ASN A 110 -52.50 -31.87 43.64
CA ASN A 110 -53.06 -30.51 43.44
C ASN A 110 -52.30 -29.67 42.40
N LEU A 111 -51.29 -30.28 41.76
CA LEU A 111 -50.33 -29.60 40.88
C LEU A 111 -50.99 -28.93 39.66
N ASN A 112 -52.00 -29.57 39.05
CA ASN A 112 -52.77 -29.01 37.93
C ASN A 112 -53.65 -27.80 38.33
N GLU A 113 -54.04 -27.70 39.60
CA GLU A 113 -54.91 -26.63 40.11
C GLU A 113 -54.10 -25.43 40.62
N GLN A 114 -52.92 -25.70 41.18
CA GLN A 114 -52.06 -24.72 41.83
C GLN A 114 -51.01 -24.09 40.89
N VAL A 115 -50.69 -24.73 39.75
CA VAL A 115 -49.73 -24.20 38.77
C VAL A 115 -50.46 -23.73 37.51
N LEU A 116 -50.39 -22.43 37.25
CA LEU A 116 -50.75 -21.85 35.96
C LEU A 116 -49.60 -22.08 34.98
N PHE A 117 -49.90 -22.54 33.78
CA PHE A 117 -48.90 -22.69 32.72
C PHE A 117 -49.37 -21.97 31.45
N GLY A 118 -48.42 -21.54 30.63
CA GLY A 118 -48.68 -21.10 29.26
C GLY A 118 -47.45 -21.23 28.39
N CYS A 119 -47.67 -21.23 27.08
CA CYS A 119 -46.61 -21.25 26.07
C CYS A 119 -46.75 -20.01 25.21
N SER A 120 -45.67 -19.26 25.02
CA SER A 120 -45.61 -18.16 24.06
C SER A 120 -44.76 -18.57 22.88
N ARG A 121 -45.31 -18.43 21.67
CA ARG A 121 -44.62 -18.68 20.41
C ARG A 121 -44.52 -17.40 19.61
N GLY A 122 -43.32 -17.13 19.09
CA GLY A 122 -43.05 -15.93 18.31
C GLY A 122 -42.92 -14.66 19.16
N PRO A 123 -43.00 -13.48 18.52
CA PRO A 123 -42.81 -12.19 19.20
C PRO A 123 -43.85 -11.98 20.31
N LEU A 124 -43.39 -11.56 21.49
CA LEU A 124 -44.22 -11.38 22.69
C LEU A 124 -45.47 -10.52 22.45
N LEU A 125 -45.31 -9.42 21.71
CA LEU A 125 -46.42 -8.50 21.40
C LEU A 125 -47.48 -9.15 20.49
N ASP A 126 -47.09 -10.04 19.57
CA ASP A 126 -48.03 -10.76 18.71
C ASP A 126 -48.84 -11.80 19.49
N SER A 127 -48.15 -12.53 20.38
CA SER A 127 -48.77 -13.49 21.28
C SER A 127 -49.78 -12.80 22.20
N LEU A 128 -49.40 -11.67 22.80
CA LEU A 128 -50.28 -10.83 23.61
C LEU A 128 -51.49 -10.33 22.81
N LEU A 129 -51.27 -9.79 21.61
CA LEU A 129 -52.33 -9.27 20.75
C LEU A 129 -53.31 -10.38 20.33
N SER A 130 -52.82 -11.59 20.07
CA SER A 130 -53.65 -12.76 19.75
C SER A 130 -54.49 -13.21 20.95
N GLN A 131 -53.87 -13.35 22.13
CA GLN A 131 -54.58 -13.73 23.36
C GLN A 131 -55.64 -12.69 23.74
N MET A 132 -55.31 -11.40 23.65
CA MET A 132 -56.26 -10.33 23.94
C MET A 132 -57.43 -10.35 22.95
N ASN A 133 -57.19 -10.44 21.64
CA ASN A 133 -58.27 -10.43 20.64
C ASN A 133 -59.18 -11.66 20.69
N ASN A 134 -58.63 -12.84 20.99
CA ASN A 134 -59.36 -14.11 20.86
C ASN A 134 -59.97 -14.60 22.18
N ILE A 135 -59.40 -14.22 23.33
CA ILE A 135 -59.81 -14.73 24.65
C ILE A 135 -60.32 -13.57 25.50
N TYR A 136 -59.47 -12.59 25.81
CA TYR A 136 -59.78 -11.60 26.84
C TYR A 136 -60.78 -10.52 26.41
N VAL A 137 -60.74 -10.07 25.15
CA VAL A 137 -61.70 -9.08 24.63
C VAL A 137 -63.12 -9.65 24.56
N PRO A 138 -63.36 -10.86 23.99
CA PRO A 138 -64.68 -11.47 24.02
C PRO A 138 -65.20 -11.73 25.43
N VAL A 139 -64.32 -12.17 26.35
CA VAL A 139 -64.68 -12.34 27.76
C VAL A 139 -65.06 -10.99 28.35
N ALA A 140 -64.21 -9.96 28.26
CA ALA A 140 -64.46 -8.62 28.82
C ALA A 140 -65.75 -7.95 28.30
N LEU A 141 -66.19 -8.29 27.07
CA LEU A 141 -67.43 -7.78 26.47
C LEU A 141 -68.67 -8.60 26.84
N ALA A 142 -68.51 -9.79 27.43
CA ALA A 142 -69.61 -10.62 27.87
C ALA A 142 -70.27 -10.07 29.15
N ASP A 143 -71.51 -10.49 29.40
CA ASP A 143 -72.21 -10.05 30.60
C ASP A 143 -71.74 -10.84 31.83
N HIS A 144 -71.19 -10.13 32.82
CA HIS A 144 -70.58 -10.71 34.02
C HIS A 144 -71.35 -10.39 35.31
N GLY A 145 -72.51 -9.73 35.21
CA GLY A 145 -73.28 -9.28 36.38
C GLY A 145 -72.65 -8.10 37.14
N TRP A 146 -71.68 -7.42 36.51
CA TRP A 146 -71.04 -6.23 37.07
C TRP A 146 -71.97 -5.01 37.03
N PRO A 147 -71.82 -4.06 37.98
CA PRO A 147 -72.50 -2.77 37.88
C PRO A 147 -72.17 -2.08 36.56
N ASP A 148 -73.17 -1.47 35.92
CA ASP A 148 -73.05 -0.87 34.58
C ASP A 148 -71.89 0.12 34.46
N ASN A 149 -71.65 0.93 35.49
CA ASN A 149 -70.56 1.91 35.50
C ASN A 149 -69.18 1.24 35.44
N VAL A 150 -68.99 0.16 36.19
CA VAL A 150 -67.72 -0.59 36.23
C VAL A 150 -67.49 -1.30 34.90
N ARG A 151 -68.53 -1.94 34.36
CA ARG A 151 -68.47 -2.61 33.06
C ARG A 151 -68.10 -1.64 31.94
N LYS A 152 -68.71 -0.45 31.91
CA LYS A 152 -68.45 0.58 30.91
C LYS A 152 -67.01 1.12 30.99
N GLU A 153 -66.54 1.42 32.19
CA GLU A 153 -65.17 1.92 32.40
C GLU A 153 -64.14 0.86 32.01
N PHE A 154 -64.31 -0.38 32.48
CA PHE A 154 -63.40 -1.47 32.15
C PHE A 154 -63.35 -1.75 30.64
N THR A 155 -64.50 -1.79 29.97
CA THR A 155 -64.57 -1.98 28.51
C THR A 155 -63.86 -0.85 27.75
N SER A 156 -64.01 0.39 28.20
CA SER A 156 -63.31 1.56 27.63
C SER A 156 -61.78 1.42 27.76
N GLN A 157 -61.29 1.02 28.94
CA GLN A 157 -59.85 0.83 29.17
C GLN A 157 -59.29 -0.34 28.35
N VAL A 158 -60.01 -1.46 28.25
CA VAL A 158 -59.62 -2.60 27.41
C VAL A 158 -59.52 -2.18 25.93
N GLN A 159 -60.48 -1.40 25.42
CA GLN A 159 -60.42 -0.89 24.05
C GLN A 159 -59.24 0.09 23.83
N ASN A 160 -58.96 0.98 24.78
CA ASN A 160 -57.80 1.88 24.73
C ASN A 160 -56.46 1.12 24.75
N PHE A 161 -56.38 0.09 25.59
CA PHE A 161 -55.23 -0.81 25.63
C PHE A 161 -55.05 -1.51 24.28
N MET A 162 -56.13 -2.04 23.69
CA MET A 162 -56.07 -2.68 22.38
C MET A 162 -55.68 -1.73 21.25
N LEU A 163 -56.14 -0.47 21.26
CA LEU A 163 -55.70 0.57 20.32
C LEU A 163 -54.18 0.79 20.39
N THR A 164 -53.64 0.83 21.61
CA THR A 164 -52.21 1.07 21.85
C THR A 164 -51.36 -0.14 21.48
N VAL A 165 -51.72 -1.34 21.97
CA VAL A 165 -50.97 -2.58 21.70
C VAL A 165 -50.98 -2.92 20.22
N THR A 166 -52.12 -2.77 19.54
CA THR A 166 -52.21 -3.00 18.08
C THR A 166 -51.31 -2.03 17.31
N ALA A 167 -51.33 -0.75 17.67
CA ALA A 167 -50.48 0.24 17.03
C ALA A 167 -48.99 -0.09 17.25
N MET A 168 -48.55 -0.34 18.48
CA MET A 168 -47.14 -0.63 18.79
C MET A 168 -46.65 -1.93 18.14
N THR A 169 -47.45 -2.98 18.15
CA THR A 169 -47.11 -4.29 17.56
C THR A 169 -46.85 -4.18 16.06
N HIS A 170 -47.75 -3.47 15.35
CA HIS A 170 -47.63 -3.30 13.91
C HIS A 170 -46.59 -2.25 13.51
N GLN A 171 -46.45 -1.17 14.28
CA GLN A 171 -45.41 -0.15 14.09
C GLN A 171 -44.01 -0.74 14.22
N GLY A 172 -43.79 -1.63 15.20
CA GLY A 172 -42.54 -2.38 15.33
C GLY A 172 -42.20 -3.26 14.13
N LYS A 173 -43.19 -3.58 13.29
CA LYS A 173 -43.05 -4.33 12.03
C LYS A 173 -43.01 -3.42 10.79
N GLY A 174 -42.99 -2.11 10.96
CA GLY A 174 -43.05 -1.13 9.85
C GLY A 174 -44.39 -1.06 9.13
N SER A 175 -45.45 -1.62 9.71
CA SER A 175 -46.80 -1.64 9.15
C SER A 175 -47.78 -0.86 10.02
N THR A 176 -48.80 -0.25 9.42
CA THR A 176 -49.85 0.46 10.17
C THR A 176 -51.15 -0.30 10.07
N VAL A 177 -51.68 -0.71 11.22
CA VAL A 177 -52.96 -1.41 11.33
C VAL A 177 -53.82 -0.70 12.37
N LEU A 178 -55.06 -0.41 11.99
CA LEU A 178 -56.06 0.17 12.90
C LEU A 178 -56.76 -0.95 13.66
N TYR A 179 -56.82 -0.86 14.98
CA TYR A 179 -57.67 -1.73 15.79
C TYR A 179 -59.13 -1.34 15.56
N ILE A 180 -59.95 -2.32 15.16
CA ILE A 180 -61.40 -2.16 14.97
C ILE A 180 -62.10 -2.78 16.19
N PRO A 181 -62.80 -1.98 17.02
CA PRO A 181 -63.56 -2.49 18.15
C PRO A 181 -64.55 -3.59 17.74
N GLN A 182 -64.62 -4.68 18.53
CA GLN A 182 -65.49 -5.83 18.27
C GLN A 182 -66.92 -5.65 18.83
N ASP A 183 -67.43 -4.42 18.88
CA ASP A 183 -68.81 -4.17 19.33
C ASP A 183 -69.83 -4.79 18.34
N ASN A 184 -70.91 -5.40 18.85
CA ASN A 184 -71.95 -5.98 18.01
C ASN A 184 -72.89 -4.88 17.47
N PHE A 185 -72.70 -4.49 16.21
CA PHE A 185 -73.53 -3.48 15.52
C PHE A 185 -74.81 -4.05 14.88
N ALA A 186 -75.46 -5.03 15.52
CA ALA A 186 -76.65 -5.69 14.96
C ALA A 186 -77.82 -4.72 14.67
N ASN A 187 -77.86 -3.54 15.30
CA ASN A 187 -78.85 -2.51 15.04
C ASN A 187 -78.23 -1.08 15.09
N LEU A 188 -77.91 -0.53 13.92
CA LEU A 188 -77.18 0.75 13.76
C LEU A 188 -77.92 1.95 14.38
N GLU A 189 -79.26 1.94 14.37
CA GLU A 189 -80.06 3.02 14.95
C GLU A 189 -80.06 3.01 16.49
N ALA A 190 -79.96 1.84 17.12
CA ALA A 190 -79.87 1.73 18.58
C ALA A 190 -78.47 2.17 19.07
N ALA A 191 -77.43 1.74 18.34
CA ALA A 191 -76.04 2.10 18.65
C ALA A 191 -75.76 3.61 18.52
N SER A 192 -76.43 4.32 17.59
CA SER A 192 -76.27 5.77 17.44
C SER A 192 -76.95 6.61 18.54
N LYS A 193 -77.91 6.04 19.26
CA LYS A 193 -78.61 6.69 20.39
C LYS A 193 -77.93 6.42 21.73
N ASP A 194 -77.08 5.40 21.83
CA ASP A 194 -76.30 5.09 23.02
C ASP A 194 -75.08 6.02 23.13
N LYS A 195 -75.10 6.90 24.15
CA LYS A 195 -74.03 7.88 24.38
C LYS A 195 -72.68 7.24 24.68
N ASP A 196 -72.66 6.07 25.32
CA ASP A 196 -71.43 5.41 25.74
C ASP A 196 -70.75 4.71 24.56
N ILE A 197 -71.52 4.05 23.70
CA ILE A 197 -71.00 3.46 22.45
C ILE A 197 -70.45 4.57 21.54
N VAL A 198 -71.20 5.66 21.35
CA VAL A 198 -70.76 6.80 20.55
C VAL A 198 -69.47 7.41 21.11
N GLN A 199 -69.31 7.50 22.43
CA GLN A 199 -68.10 8.04 23.04
C GLN A 199 -66.88 7.13 22.83
N ARG A 200 -67.03 5.79 22.96
CA ARG A 200 -65.95 4.84 22.68
C ARG A 200 -65.51 4.87 21.22
N LEU A 201 -66.47 4.89 20.29
CA LEU A 201 -66.19 5.01 18.86
C LEU A 201 -65.51 6.34 18.51
N LYS A 202 -65.84 7.43 19.19
CA LYS A 202 -65.12 8.71 19.05
C LYS A 202 -63.67 8.62 19.51
N VAL A 203 -63.39 7.96 20.63
CA VAL A 203 -62.01 7.76 21.12
C VAL A 203 -61.20 6.92 20.12
N ALA A 204 -61.78 5.84 19.59
CA ALA A 204 -61.16 5.05 18.53
C ALA A 204 -60.88 5.89 17.28
N LEU A 205 -61.84 6.71 16.83
CA LEU A 205 -61.68 7.61 15.68
C LEU A 205 -60.56 8.65 15.88
N ILE A 206 -60.43 9.21 17.09
CA ILE A 206 -59.35 10.16 17.43
C ILE A 206 -57.99 9.44 17.40
N HIS A 207 -57.92 8.20 17.91
CA HIS A 207 -56.70 7.42 17.87
C HIS A 207 -56.30 7.07 16.42
N TRP A 208 -57.25 6.61 15.61
CA TRP A 208 -57.02 6.37 14.18
C TRP A 208 -56.55 7.64 13.47
N HIS A 209 -57.16 8.79 13.75
CA HIS A 209 -56.75 10.07 13.18
C HIS A 209 -55.29 10.40 13.53
N ARG A 210 -54.87 10.23 14.79
CA ARG A 210 -53.48 10.45 15.21
C ARG A 210 -52.51 9.49 14.52
N GLN A 211 -52.83 8.20 14.52
CA GLN A 211 -51.99 7.14 13.96
C GLN A 211 -51.80 7.31 12.44
N ILE A 212 -52.88 7.60 11.71
CA ILE A 212 -52.80 7.88 10.28
C ILE A 212 -52.02 9.16 10.03
N LYS A 213 -52.28 10.22 10.81
CA LYS A 213 -51.59 11.50 10.66
C LYS A 213 -50.08 11.33 10.80
N GLU A 214 -49.62 10.60 11.83
CA GLU A 214 -48.21 10.26 12.04
C GLU A 214 -47.58 9.60 10.80
N VAL A 215 -48.24 8.61 10.20
CA VAL A 215 -47.77 7.89 8.99
C VAL A 215 -47.77 8.77 7.74
N THR A 216 -48.73 9.68 7.62
CA THR A 216 -48.77 10.65 6.53
C THR A 216 -47.69 11.73 6.68
N THR A 217 -47.41 12.21 7.90
CA THR A 217 -46.37 13.22 8.17
C THR A 217 -44.94 12.68 8.16
N GLN A 218 -44.74 11.37 8.34
CA GLN A 218 -43.43 10.70 8.15
C GLN A 218 -42.89 10.76 6.70
N GLN A 219 -43.55 11.47 5.79
CA GLN A 219 -43.09 11.70 4.41
C GLN A 219 -41.74 12.43 4.32
N ASP A 220 -41.43 13.30 5.29
CA ASP A 220 -40.27 14.18 5.20
C ASP A 220 -39.00 13.60 5.86
N SER A 221 -39.14 12.57 6.71
CA SER A 221 -38.02 11.95 7.44
C SER A 221 -37.24 10.91 6.62
N ALA A 222 -37.74 10.47 5.46
CA ALA A 222 -37.02 9.55 4.55
C ALA A 222 -35.71 10.13 3.98
N ASN A 223 -35.53 11.44 4.12
CA ASN A 223 -34.31 12.16 3.76
C ASN A 223 -33.25 12.20 4.87
N GLU A 224 -33.55 11.68 6.07
CA GLU A 224 -32.68 11.78 7.26
C GLU A 224 -31.76 10.57 7.46
N GLY A 225 -31.96 9.48 6.70
CA GLY A 225 -31.03 8.35 6.69
C GLY A 225 -29.72 8.73 5.98
N GLU A 226 -28.78 9.34 6.69
CA GLU A 226 -27.55 9.91 6.13
C GLU A 226 -26.63 8.87 5.47
N ASN A 227 -26.80 7.58 5.79
CA ASN A 227 -26.04 6.46 5.22
C ASN A 227 -26.84 5.61 4.21
N ASN A 228 -28.06 6.02 3.88
CA ASN A 228 -28.91 5.23 2.99
C ASN A 228 -28.41 5.32 1.54
N GLY A 229 -28.49 4.20 0.83
CA GLY A 229 -28.24 4.09 -0.60
C GLY A 229 -29.52 4.35 -1.42
N PRO A 230 -29.40 4.35 -2.76
CA PRO A 230 -30.55 4.58 -3.64
C PRO A 230 -31.55 3.40 -3.63
N LEU A 231 -31.11 2.17 -3.32
CA LEU A 231 -32.00 1.02 -3.18
C LEU A 231 -32.90 1.14 -1.93
N ASP A 232 -32.39 1.71 -0.85
CA ASP A 232 -33.15 1.96 0.38
C ASP A 232 -34.30 2.97 0.14
N GLU A 233 -34.10 3.94 -0.76
CA GLU A 233 -35.17 4.84 -1.21
C GLU A 233 -36.29 4.08 -1.93
N ILE A 234 -35.94 3.15 -2.82
CA ILE A 234 -36.92 2.31 -3.54
C ILE A 234 -37.70 1.45 -2.54
N GLU A 235 -37.00 0.85 -1.59
CA GLU A 235 -37.62 0.04 -0.54
C GLU A 235 -38.54 0.87 0.36
N PHE A 236 -38.13 2.10 0.73
CA PHE A 236 -38.97 3.02 1.47
C PHE A 236 -40.29 3.31 0.75
N TRP A 237 -40.25 3.65 -0.53
CA TRP A 237 -41.48 3.90 -1.32
C TRP A 237 -42.33 2.63 -1.50
N ASN A 238 -41.70 1.47 -1.57
CA ASN A 238 -42.39 0.17 -1.65
C ASN A 238 -43.10 -0.18 -0.34
N ALA A 239 -42.44 0.03 0.79
CA ALA A 239 -43.05 -0.14 2.11
C ALA A 239 -44.17 0.89 2.36
N ARG A 240 -43.99 2.12 1.87
CA ARG A 240 -45.03 3.15 1.98
C ARG A 240 -46.29 2.79 1.18
N ASP A 241 -46.13 2.38 -0.07
CA ASP A 241 -47.26 2.01 -0.93
C ASP A 241 -47.95 0.72 -0.46
N LYS A 242 -47.20 -0.40 -0.40
CA LYS A 242 -47.79 -1.73 -0.23
C LYS A 242 -48.14 -2.05 1.23
N THR A 243 -47.24 -1.75 2.16
CA THR A 243 -47.42 -2.19 3.57
C THR A 243 -48.17 -1.19 4.44
N ASN A 244 -48.21 0.09 4.05
CA ASN A 244 -48.85 1.15 4.84
C ASN A 244 -50.09 1.73 4.14
N LEU A 245 -49.94 2.54 3.09
CA LEU A 245 -51.05 3.33 2.55
C LEU A 245 -52.11 2.48 1.84
N SER A 246 -51.73 1.51 1.01
CA SER A 246 -52.70 0.63 0.35
C SER A 246 -53.45 -0.24 1.36
N ARG A 247 -52.75 -0.78 2.36
CA ARG A 247 -53.35 -1.58 3.44
C ARG A 247 -54.30 -0.75 4.31
N LEU A 248 -53.91 0.48 4.67
CA LEU A 248 -54.80 1.41 5.39
C LEU A 248 -56.02 1.77 4.55
N HIS A 249 -55.85 1.99 3.25
CA HIS A 249 -56.96 2.25 2.35
C HIS A 249 -57.95 1.08 2.29
N GLU A 250 -57.47 -0.16 2.18
CA GLU A 250 -58.31 -1.37 2.25
C GLU A 250 -59.02 -1.50 3.60
N GLN A 251 -58.33 -1.22 4.71
CA GLN A 251 -58.94 -1.23 6.05
C GLN A 251 -60.04 -0.18 6.19
N LEU A 252 -59.85 1.01 5.65
CA LEU A 252 -60.86 2.06 5.65
C LEU A 252 -62.10 1.65 4.84
N GLN A 253 -61.94 0.92 3.74
CA GLN A 253 -63.05 0.40 2.94
C GLN A 253 -63.72 -0.85 3.54
N SER A 254 -63.22 -1.38 4.66
CA SER A 254 -63.80 -2.57 5.29
C SER A 254 -65.22 -2.32 5.81
N LYS A 255 -66.10 -3.31 5.65
CA LYS A 255 -67.52 -3.23 6.02
C LYS A 255 -67.72 -2.78 7.48
N LYS A 256 -66.96 -3.36 8.42
CA LYS A 256 -67.04 -3.03 9.85
C LYS A 256 -66.64 -1.58 10.16
N LEU A 257 -65.62 -1.05 9.48
CA LEU A 257 -65.19 0.33 9.70
C LEU A 257 -66.20 1.32 9.10
N GLN A 258 -66.78 1.00 7.93
CA GLN A 258 -67.86 1.79 7.35
C GLN A 258 -69.11 1.80 8.24
N GLU A 259 -69.49 0.68 8.85
CA GLU A 259 -70.58 0.62 9.85
C GLU A 259 -70.32 1.60 11.02
N ILE A 260 -69.10 1.64 11.56
CA ILE A 260 -68.72 2.59 12.62
C ILE A 260 -68.85 4.04 12.17
N LEU A 261 -68.42 4.37 10.94
CA LEU A 261 -68.55 5.71 10.38
C LEU A 261 -70.02 6.12 10.23
N THR A 262 -70.90 5.21 9.79
CA THR A 262 -72.34 5.49 9.67
C THR A 262 -72.99 5.74 11.04
N VAL A 263 -72.63 5.00 12.08
CA VAL A 263 -73.14 5.23 13.45
C VAL A 263 -72.73 6.62 13.95
N LEU A 264 -71.47 7.00 13.74
CA LEU A 264 -70.96 8.32 14.12
C LEU A 264 -71.59 9.47 13.32
N GLU A 265 -72.04 9.19 12.09
CA GLU A 265 -72.71 10.14 11.20
C GLU A 265 -74.14 10.42 11.67
N HIS A 266 -74.89 9.37 12.02
CA HIS A 266 -76.21 9.50 12.65
C HIS A 266 -76.13 10.21 14.01
N ALA A 267 -75.02 10.02 14.75
CA ALA A 267 -74.74 10.72 16.00
C ALA A 267 -74.21 12.16 15.83
N LYS A 268 -74.12 12.68 14.59
CA LYS A 268 -73.64 14.04 14.24
C LYS A 268 -72.29 14.41 14.87
N SER A 269 -71.31 13.49 14.85
CA SER A 269 -69.99 13.73 15.42
C SER A 269 -69.18 14.79 14.64
N GLY A 270 -68.64 15.80 15.32
CA GLY A 270 -67.79 16.84 14.70
C GLY A 270 -66.42 16.32 14.18
N TRP A 271 -65.99 15.13 14.58
CA TRP A 271 -64.72 14.54 14.15
C TRP A 271 -64.78 13.89 12.76
N LEU A 272 -65.97 13.58 12.25
CA LEU A 272 -66.14 12.94 10.94
C LEU A 272 -65.57 13.77 9.79
N LYS A 273 -65.79 15.10 9.79
CA LYS A 273 -65.23 15.98 8.75
C LYS A 273 -63.70 15.93 8.72
N LYS A 274 -63.06 15.91 9.90
CA LYS A 274 -61.60 15.80 10.02
C LYS A 274 -61.08 14.43 9.57
N PHE A 275 -61.85 13.37 9.81
CA PHE A 275 -61.49 12.02 9.38
C PHE A 275 -61.65 11.83 7.87
N ARG A 276 -62.73 12.32 7.25
CA ARG A 276 -62.93 12.27 5.79
C ARG A 276 -61.84 13.00 5.02
N ALA A 277 -61.38 14.16 5.51
CA ALA A 277 -60.23 14.85 4.93
C ALA A 277 -58.97 13.97 4.94
N LEU A 278 -58.76 13.24 6.05
CA LEU A 278 -57.63 12.32 6.19
C LEU A 278 -57.74 11.07 5.28
N GLU A 279 -58.96 10.59 5.01
CA GLU A 279 -59.18 9.52 4.01
C GLU A 279 -58.76 9.97 2.61
N GLU A 280 -59.03 11.24 2.26
CA GLU A 280 -58.61 11.84 1.00
C GLU A 280 -57.07 12.01 0.94
N ASP A 281 -56.44 12.44 2.04
CA ASP A 281 -54.98 12.51 2.16
C ASP A 281 -54.31 11.13 1.97
N ILE A 282 -54.87 10.06 2.55
CA ILE A 282 -54.37 8.68 2.32
C ILE A 282 -54.49 8.30 0.85
N LYS A 283 -55.64 8.59 0.23
CA LYS A 283 -55.87 8.26 -1.18
C LYS A 283 -54.87 8.97 -2.08
N ASN A 284 -54.68 10.27 -1.88
CA ASN A 284 -53.71 11.08 -2.61
C ASN A 284 -52.28 10.60 -2.37
N GLY A 285 -51.92 10.30 -1.11
CA GLY A 285 -50.61 9.76 -0.76
C GLY A 285 -50.33 8.38 -1.37
N SER A 286 -51.35 7.53 -1.52
CA SER A 286 -51.22 6.23 -2.20
C SER A 286 -50.99 6.39 -3.71
N ILE A 287 -51.70 7.32 -4.35
CA ILE A 287 -51.48 7.65 -5.77
C ILE A 287 -50.05 8.16 -5.98
N GLU A 288 -49.62 9.11 -5.15
CA GLU A 288 -48.24 9.63 -5.17
C GLU A 288 -47.21 8.51 -4.98
N ALA A 289 -47.40 7.64 -3.98
CA ALA A 289 -46.46 6.56 -3.70
C ALA A 289 -46.36 5.56 -4.87
N LYS A 290 -47.47 5.21 -5.51
CA LYS A 290 -47.51 4.32 -6.69
C LYS A 290 -46.79 4.93 -7.89
N GLU A 291 -47.02 6.20 -8.17
CA GLU A 291 -46.36 6.89 -9.29
C GLU A 291 -44.85 7.05 -9.02
N ASN A 292 -44.46 7.48 -7.83
CA ASN A 292 -43.05 7.60 -7.45
C ASN A 292 -42.34 6.25 -7.56
N LEU A 293 -42.95 5.19 -7.02
CA LEU A 293 -42.40 3.83 -7.09
C LEU A 293 -42.29 3.32 -8.52
N ARG A 294 -43.24 3.64 -9.41
CA ARG A 294 -43.15 3.30 -10.83
C ARG A 294 -41.91 3.93 -11.48
N PHE A 295 -41.62 5.20 -11.19
CA PHE A 295 -40.46 5.89 -11.72
C PHE A 295 -39.14 5.41 -11.09
N LEU A 296 -39.11 5.23 -9.78
CA LEU A 296 -37.93 4.76 -9.04
C LEU A 296 -37.56 3.32 -9.38
N ASN A 297 -38.52 2.46 -9.75
CA ASN A 297 -38.22 1.09 -10.19
C ASN A 297 -37.37 1.04 -11.47
N PHE A 298 -37.39 2.07 -12.33
CA PHE A 298 -36.45 2.13 -13.47
C PHE A 298 -34.99 2.26 -13.04
N LEU A 299 -34.74 2.80 -11.84
CA LEU A 299 -33.40 2.88 -11.27
C LEU A 299 -32.96 1.59 -10.57
N LYS A 300 -33.86 0.64 -10.33
CA LYS A 300 -33.56 -0.55 -9.53
C LYS A 300 -32.39 -1.36 -10.10
N GLU A 301 -32.48 -1.76 -11.37
CA GLU A 301 -31.43 -2.56 -12.02
C GLU A 301 -30.08 -1.78 -12.12
N PRO A 302 -30.05 -0.51 -12.57
CA PRO A 302 -28.82 0.30 -12.53
C PRO A 302 -28.22 0.46 -11.12
N CYS A 303 -29.04 0.60 -10.08
CA CYS A 303 -28.58 0.70 -8.70
C CYS A 303 -28.10 -0.64 -8.14
N GLU A 304 -28.68 -1.77 -8.54
CA GLU A 304 -28.16 -3.11 -8.23
C GLU A 304 -26.80 -3.34 -8.88
N LYS A 305 -26.63 -2.91 -10.15
CA LYS A 305 -25.32 -2.91 -10.83
C LYS A 305 -24.30 -2.05 -10.08
N LEU A 306 -24.68 -0.84 -9.65
CA LEU A 306 -23.82 0.02 -8.83
C LEU A 306 -23.44 -0.65 -7.51
N ALA A 307 -24.38 -1.34 -6.86
CA ALA A 307 -24.13 -2.03 -5.61
C ALA A 307 -23.20 -3.26 -5.77
N ALA A 308 -23.13 -3.87 -6.95
CA ALA A 308 -22.21 -4.99 -7.21
C ALA A 308 -20.86 -4.54 -7.81
N ALA A 309 -20.77 -3.31 -8.33
CA ALA A 309 -19.61 -2.83 -9.08
C ALA A 309 -18.39 -2.51 -8.20
N THR A 310 -17.22 -2.72 -8.77
CA THR A 310 -15.95 -2.23 -8.22
C THR A 310 -15.70 -0.78 -8.64
N PRO A 311 -14.87 0.00 -7.90
CA PRO A 311 -14.57 1.40 -8.23
C PRO A 311 -14.22 1.70 -9.72
N PRO A 312 -13.41 0.88 -10.43
CA PRO A 312 -13.13 1.13 -11.84
C PRO A 312 -14.31 0.88 -12.80
N GLU A 313 -15.30 0.10 -12.40
CA GLU A 313 -16.48 -0.22 -13.22
C GLU A 313 -17.59 0.84 -13.08
N ILE A 314 -17.65 1.52 -11.91
CA ILE A 314 -18.66 2.53 -11.60
C ILE A 314 -18.78 3.63 -12.68
N PRO A 315 -17.69 4.24 -13.20
CA PRO A 315 -17.76 5.29 -14.22
C PRO A 315 -18.56 4.92 -15.47
N ALA A 316 -18.59 3.64 -15.85
CA ALA A 316 -19.37 3.19 -17.01
C ALA A 316 -20.88 3.15 -16.75
N ILE A 317 -21.31 3.00 -15.49
CA ILE A 317 -22.71 2.90 -15.08
C ILE A 317 -23.32 4.31 -14.86
N LEU A 318 -22.50 5.30 -14.49
CA LEU A 318 -22.95 6.66 -14.17
C LEU A 318 -23.80 7.33 -15.26
N PRO A 319 -23.46 7.24 -16.56
CA PRO A 319 -24.27 7.88 -17.61
C PRO A 319 -25.68 7.31 -17.70
N GLU A 320 -25.82 5.99 -17.51
CA GLU A 320 -27.13 5.32 -17.49
C GLU A 320 -27.96 5.79 -16.29
N LEU A 321 -27.36 5.80 -15.09
CA LEU A 321 -28.00 6.31 -13.86
C LEU A 321 -28.49 7.76 -14.02
N LEU A 322 -27.62 8.65 -14.50
CA LEU A 322 -27.96 10.07 -14.69
C LEU A 322 -29.04 10.29 -15.74
N ASN A 323 -29.11 9.46 -16.78
CA ASN A 323 -30.18 9.50 -17.77
C ASN A 323 -31.54 9.12 -17.17
N TYR A 324 -31.59 8.10 -16.30
CA TYR A 324 -32.81 7.74 -15.58
C TYR A 324 -33.20 8.83 -14.58
N VAL A 325 -32.26 9.40 -13.82
CA VAL A 325 -32.55 10.55 -12.94
C VAL A 325 -33.10 11.74 -13.73
N ARG A 326 -32.54 12.01 -14.92
CA ARG A 326 -33.05 13.03 -15.84
C ARG A 326 -34.48 12.72 -16.31
N MET A 327 -34.76 11.48 -16.67
CA MET A 327 -36.11 11.06 -17.05
C MET A 327 -37.10 11.28 -15.91
N ILE A 328 -36.74 10.93 -14.68
CA ILE A 328 -37.58 11.13 -13.49
C ILE A 328 -37.82 12.63 -13.27
N TRP A 329 -36.79 13.47 -13.37
CA TRP A 329 -36.94 14.93 -13.26
C TRP A 329 -37.83 15.54 -14.36
N SER A 330 -37.80 15.01 -15.58
CA SER A 330 -38.58 15.58 -16.69
C SER A 330 -40.03 15.10 -16.75
N ILE A 331 -40.30 13.87 -16.31
CA ILE A 331 -41.60 13.19 -16.54
C ILE A 331 -42.40 13.00 -15.24
N SER A 332 -41.75 12.86 -14.09
CA SER A 332 -42.47 12.61 -12.84
C SER A 332 -43.32 13.80 -12.43
N THR A 333 -44.57 13.53 -12.09
CA THR A 333 -45.56 14.46 -11.52
C THR A 333 -45.27 14.80 -10.06
N HIS A 334 -44.99 13.79 -9.24
CA HIS A 334 -44.85 13.95 -7.78
C HIS A 334 -43.41 13.87 -7.26
N TYR A 335 -42.49 13.14 -7.93
CA TYR A 335 -41.09 13.02 -7.51
C TYR A 335 -40.21 14.18 -8.03
N GLN A 336 -40.73 15.00 -8.95
CA GLN A 336 -40.05 16.18 -9.49
C GLN A 336 -40.02 17.33 -8.46
N LYS A 337 -39.36 17.11 -7.33
CA LYS A 337 -39.03 18.14 -6.34
C LYS A 337 -37.52 18.21 -6.21
N GLU A 338 -36.99 19.42 -6.09
CA GLU A 338 -35.55 19.67 -5.97
C GLU A 338 -34.93 18.88 -4.80
N ASP A 339 -35.58 18.87 -3.64
CA ASP A 339 -35.10 18.16 -2.44
C ASP A 339 -35.05 16.64 -2.63
N ARG A 340 -36.00 16.07 -3.39
CA ARG A 340 -36.07 14.62 -3.63
C ARG A 340 -34.98 14.16 -4.59
N ILE A 341 -34.76 14.88 -5.69
CA ILE A 341 -33.69 14.56 -6.63
C ILE A 341 -32.31 14.80 -6.00
N SER A 342 -32.13 15.90 -5.27
CA SER A 342 -30.88 16.17 -4.54
C SER A 342 -30.61 15.10 -3.49
N GLY A 343 -31.64 14.67 -2.75
CA GLY A 343 -31.58 13.57 -1.80
C GLY A 343 -31.20 12.23 -2.46
N LEU A 344 -31.78 11.92 -3.63
CA LEU A 344 -31.46 10.72 -4.40
C LEU A 344 -30.00 10.73 -4.91
N LEU A 345 -29.53 11.85 -5.46
CA LEU A 345 -28.14 12.00 -5.91
C LEU A 345 -27.15 11.86 -4.74
N ARG A 346 -27.49 12.39 -3.57
CA ARG A 346 -26.71 12.19 -2.34
C ARG A 346 -26.67 10.71 -1.92
N LYS A 347 -27.80 10.00 -2.00
CA LYS A 347 -27.85 8.54 -1.74
C LYS A 347 -26.99 7.75 -2.74
N MET A 348 -26.92 8.18 -4.01
CA MET A 348 -25.98 7.62 -4.99
C MET A 348 -24.52 7.88 -4.59
N SER A 349 -24.18 9.11 -4.16
CA SER A 349 -22.84 9.41 -3.62
C SER A 349 -22.48 8.49 -2.45
N ASN A 350 -23.42 8.24 -1.53
CA ASN A 350 -23.22 7.34 -0.39
C ASN A 350 -22.92 5.91 -0.83
N GLU A 351 -23.63 5.40 -1.83
CA GLU A 351 -23.39 4.04 -2.35
C GLU A 351 -22.01 3.91 -3.00
N ILE A 352 -21.57 4.94 -3.75
CA ILE A 352 -20.21 4.99 -4.32
C ILE A 352 -19.17 4.98 -3.20
N ILE A 353 -19.37 5.76 -2.13
CA ILE A 353 -18.46 5.78 -0.96
C ILE A 353 -18.40 4.37 -0.34
N LYS A 354 -19.55 3.70 -0.12
CA LYS A 354 -19.59 2.34 0.43
C LYS A 354 -18.80 1.34 -0.42
N ARG A 355 -18.91 1.40 -1.76
CA ARG A 355 -18.14 0.52 -2.66
C ARG A 355 -16.64 0.80 -2.61
N CYS A 356 -16.25 2.07 -2.56
CA CYS A 356 -14.85 2.46 -2.39
C CYS A 356 -14.29 2.03 -1.03
N GLN A 357 -15.03 2.22 0.06
CA GLN A 357 -14.65 1.80 1.42
C GLN A 357 -14.45 0.28 1.50
N ALA A 358 -15.32 -0.51 0.88
CA ALA A 358 -15.20 -1.97 0.86
C ALA A 358 -13.94 -2.48 0.13
N THR A 359 -13.33 -1.65 -0.73
CA THR A 359 -12.11 -2.00 -1.48
C THR A 359 -10.83 -1.66 -0.71
N ILE A 360 -10.88 -0.66 0.18
CA ILE A 360 -9.72 -0.13 0.90
C ILE A 360 -9.50 -0.91 2.20
N GLU A 361 -8.32 -1.50 2.34
CA GLU A 361 -7.91 -2.22 3.56
C GLU A 361 -6.84 -1.40 4.29
N LEU A 362 -7.25 -0.71 5.37
CA LEU A 362 -6.33 0.13 6.16
C LEU A 362 -5.19 -0.69 6.80
N SER A 363 -5.46 -1.93 7.18
CA SER A 363 -4.45 -2.85 7.73
C SER A 363 -3.30 -3.10 6.76
N ASP A 364 -3.59 -3.21 5.47
CA ASP A 364 -2.59 -3.44 4.43
C ASP A 364 -1.68 -2.22 4.22
N ILE A 365 -2.26 -1.01 4.27
CA ILE A 365 -1.49 0.24 4.22
C ILE A 365 -0.51 0.31 5.38
N PHE A 366 -1.00 0.11 6.61
CA PHE A 366 -0.19 0.21 7.82
C PHE A 366 0.79 -0.96 8.00
N ALA A 367 0.56 -2.10 7.35
CA ALA A 367 1.50 -3.21 7.26
C ALA A 367 2.58 -3.02 6.17
N GLY A 368 2.55 -1.92 5.40
CA GLY A 368 3.56 -1.61 4.38
C GLY A 368 3.31 -2.24 3.00
N LYS A 369 2.11 -2.77 2.73
CA LYS A 369 1.68 -3.24 1.39
C LYS A 369 1.21 -2.06 0.53
N VAL A 370 2.17 -1.24 0.12
CA VAL A 370 1.91 0.08 -0.46
C VAL A 370 1.44 0.00 -1.92
N GLU A 371 2.03 -0.88 -2.74
CA GLU A 371 1.80 -0.92 -4.19
C GLU A 371 0.33 -1.20 -4.55
N SER A 372 -0.26 -2.24 -3.97
CA SER A 372 -1.68 -2.58 -4.19
C SER A 372 -2.61 -1.51 -3.62
N SER A 373 -2.28 -0.99 -2.43
CA SER A 373 -3.08 0.02 -1.74
C SER A 373 -3.12 1.34 -2.49
N MET A 374 -2.00 1.79 -3.07
CA MET A 374 -1.95 3.00 -3.89
C MET A 374 -2.83 2.88 -5.13
N VAL A 375 -2.82 1.74 -5.82
CA VAL A 375 -3.68 1.50 -6.99
C VAL A 375 -5.16 1.55 -6.60
N LYS A 376 -5.55 0.85 -5.54
CA LYS A 376 -6.92 0.86 -5.01
C LYS A 376 -7.37 2.27 -4.63
N LEU A 377 -6.53 3.03 -3.90
CA LEU A 377 -6.82 4.42 -3.51
C LEU A 377 -6.97 5.33 -4.73
N GLN A 378 -6.10 5.21 -5.73
CA GLN A 378 -6.17 5.98 -6.96
C GLN A 378 -7.47 5.70 -7.73
N GLN A 379 -7.87 4.42 -7.84
CA GLN A 379 -9.16 4.03 -8.44
C GLN A 379 -10.36 4.64 -7.71
N CYS A 380 -10.34 4.66 -6.37
CA CYS A 380 -11.40 5.30 -5.57
C CYS A 380 -11.45 6.82 -5.78
N ILE A 381 -10.29 7.49 -5.83
CA ILE A 381 -10.18 8.93 -6.11
C ILE A 381 -10.75 9.25 -7.49
N ASP A 382 -10.36 8.49 -8.50
CA ASP A 382 -10.80 8.70 -9.88
C ASP A 382 -12.29 8.43 -10.03
N CYS A 383 -12.82 7.37 -9.41
CA CYS A 383 -14.25 7.08 -9.34
C CYS A 383 -15.06 8.25 -8.76
N GLY A 384 -14.64 8.80 -7.61
CA GLY A 384 -15.33 9.94 -6.98
C GLY A 384 -15.28 11.21 -7.83
N ARG A 385 -14.15 11.47 -8.50
CA ARG A 385 -14.00 12.61 -9.43
C ARG A 385 -14.85 12.41 -10.70
N GLU A 386 -14.90 11.21 -11.25
CA GLU A 386 -15.74 10.88 -12.41
C GLU A 386 -17.23 11.02 -12.11
N TRP A 387 -17.69 10.68 -10.91
CA TRP A 387 -19.07 10.95 -10.49
C TRP A 387 -19.45 12.43 -10.64
N LYS A 388 -18.62 13.32 -10.09
CA LYS A 388 -18.82 14.76 -10.18
C LYS A 388 -18.73 15.26 -11.63
N ARG A 389 -17.77 14.77 -12.41
CA ARG A 389 -17.63 15.11 -13.84
C ARG A 389 -18.84 14.67 -14.67
N ALA A 390 -19.35 13.47 -14.45
CA ALA A 390 -20.51 12.92 -15.14
C ALA A 390 -21.78 13.74 -14.85
N TYR A 391 -21.99 14.10 -13.58
CA TYR A 391 -23.07 15.01 -13.18
C TYR A 391 -22.95 16.38 -13.86
N GLN A 392 -21.80 17.03 -13.75
CA GLN A 392 -21.57 18.35 -14.37
C GLN A 392 -21.72 18.33 -15.89
N LYS A 393 -21.31 17.23 -16.54
CA LYS A 393 -21.55 17.02 -17.98
C LYS A 393 -23.04 16.97 -18.29
N THR A 394 -23.83 16.28 -17.46
CA THR A 394 -25.30 16.18 -17.60
C THR A 394 -25.97 17.54 -17.41
N VAL A 395 -25.57 18.31 -16.39
CA VAL A 395 -26.05 19.69 -16.17
C VAL A 395 -25.77 20.58 -17.39
N ARG A 396 -24.55 20.53 -17.94
CA ARG A 396 -24.15 21.31 -19.15
C ARG A 396 -24.93 20.92 -20.40
N LEU A 397 -25.35 19.66 -20.53
CA LEU A 397 -26.17 19.20 -21.66
C LEU A 397 -27.62 19.67 -21.51
N LEU A 398 -28.15 19.65 -20.29
CA LEU A 398 -29.51 20.09 -19.99
C LEU A 398 -29.69 21.60 -20.15
N SER A 399 -28.71 22.39 -19.71
CA SER A 399 -28.78 23.86 -19.84
C SER A 399 -28.81 24.36 -21.29
N LYS A 400 -28.35 23.54 -22.25
CA LYS A 400 -28.36 23.88 -23.68
C LYS A 400 -29.61 23.42 -24.41
N ASN A 401 -30.23 22.33 -23.96
CA ASN A 401 -31.20 21.57 -24.76
C ASN A 401 -32.60 21.49 -24.15
N THR A 402 -32.80 22.04 -22.95
CA THR A 402 -34.09 21.93 -22.24
C THR A 402 -34.43 23.20 -21.46
N ASP A 403 -35.72 23.51 -21.38
CA ASP A 403 -36.25 24.65 -20.61
C ASP A 403 -36.25 24.41 -19.08
N ARG A 404 -35.86 23.21 -18.63
CA ARG A 404 -35.79 22.82 -17.21
C ARG A 404 -34.37 22.38 -16.83
N PRO A 405 -33.43 23.33 -16.66
CA PRO A 405 -32.07 23.00 -16.25
C PRO A 405 -32.03 22.39 -14.84
N TRP A 406 -31.00 21.60 -14.57
CA TRP A 406 -30.67 21.19 -13.21
C TRP A 406 -29.97 22.33 -12.49
N ASN A 407 -30.60 22.86 -11.45
CA ASN A 407 -30.05 23.91 -10.59
C ASN A 407 -30.03 23.45 -9.13
N PHE A 408 -29.54 22.23 -8.90
CA PHE A 408 -29.49 21.64 -7.56
C PHE A 408 -28.25 22.11 -6.80
N PRO A 409 -28.31 22.22 -5.46
CA PRO A 409 -27.18 22.64 -4.65
C PRO A 409 -26.07 21.57 -4.63
N GLU A 410 -25.08 21.73 -5.52
CA GLU A 410 -23.92 20.82 -5.67
C GLU A 410 -23.22 20.54 -4.33
N GLY A 411 -23.09 21.57 -3.48
CA GLY A 411 -22.48 21.43 -2.16
C GLY A 411 -23.14 20.34 -1.32
N SER A 412 -24.47 20.25 -1.32
CA SER A 412 -25.19 19.24 -0.53
C SER A 412 -25.08 17.82 -1.10
N ILE A 413 -24.91 17.69 -2.41
CA ILE A 413 -24.82 16.40 -3.13
C ILE A 413 -23.42 15.81 -3.01
N PHE A 414 -22.40 16.68 -3.07
CA PHE A 414 -21.00 16.25 -3.19
C PHE A 414 -20.17 16.41 -1.92
N LEU A 415 -20.65 17.07 -0.86
CA LEU A 415 -19.88 17.32 0.37
C LEU A 415 -19.19 16.07 0.91
N GLN A 416 -19.94 14.96 1.04
CA GLN A 416 -19.42 13.72 1.61
C GLN A 416 -18.43 13.02 0.67
N ILE A 417 -18.69 13.00 -0.64
CA ILE A 417 -17.79 12.35 -1.60
C ILE A 417 -16.52 13.17 -1.85
N ASP A 418 -16.60 14.50 -1.84
CA ASP A 418 -15.42 15.38 -1.90
C ASP A 418 -14.55 15.17 -0.66
N ALA A 419 -15.15 15.08 0.54
CA ALA A 419 -14.43 14.76 1.77
C ALA A 419 -13.80 13.35 1.72
N PHE A 420 -14.51 12.35 1.21
CA PHE A 420 -13.99 10.98 1.06
C PHE A 420 -12.79 10.93 0.09
N VAL A 421 -12.91 11.60 -1.07
CA VAL A 421 -11.82 11.70 -2.06
C VAL A 421 -10.59 12.37 -1.45
N GLN A 422 -10.77 13.42 -0.64
CA GLN A 422 -9.67 14.06 0.07
C GLN A 422 -9.00 13.09 1.04
N ARG A 423 -9.75 12.31 1.83
CA ARG A 423 -9.18 11.28 2.72
C ARG A 423 -8.41 10.21 1.97
N CYS A 424 -8.88 9.79 0.80
CA CYS A 424 -8.14 8.86 -0.06
C CYS A 424 -6.83 9.47 -0.55
N CYS A 425 -6.81 10.77 -0.88
CA CYS A 425 -5.58 11.49 -1.26
C CYS A 425 -4.60 11.59 -0.08
N ASP A 426 -5.11 11.84 1.13
CA ASP A 426 -4.32 11.88 2.35
C ASP A 426 -3.67 10.51 2.62
N LEU A 427 -4.43 9.42 2.51
CA LEU A 427 -3.92 8.04 2.64
C LEU A 427 -2.94 7.66 1.53
N LEU A 428 -3.13 8.18 0.31
CA LEU A 428 -2.17 8.00 -0.78
C LEU A 428 -0.84 8.71 -0.46
N GLU A 429 -0.90 9.87 0.17
CA GLU A 429 0.28 10.59 0.65
C GLU A 429 0.99 9.82 1.79
N VAL A 430 0.25 9.17 2.70
CA VAL A 430 0.82 8.24 3.69
C VAL A 430 1.55 7.07 3.01
N CYS A 431 0.93 6.48 1.99
CA CYS A 431 1.53 5.41 1.17
C CYS A 431 2.84 5.85 0.51
N GLN A 432 2.87 7.04 -0.08
CA GLN A 432 4.09 7.60 -0.67
C GLN A 432 5.19 7.84 0.39
N GLY A 433 4.81 8.28 1.59
CA GLY A 433 5.72 8.38 2.73
C GLY A 433 6.33 7.03 3.13
N LEU A 434 5.52 5.98 3.22
CA LEU A 434 5.97 4.61 3.46
C LEU A 434 6.94 4.14 2.37
N GLN A 435 6.66 4.44 1.11
CA GLN A 435 7.53 4.07 -0.01
C GLN A 435 8.90 4.77 0.04
N GLN A 436 8.95 6.01 0.55
CA GLN A 436 10.17 6.83 0.60
C GLN A 436 11.03 6.59 1.84
N PHE A 437 10.40 6.45 3.01
CA PHE A 437 11.09 6.48 4.30
C PHE A 437 11.13 5.11 4.99
N ALA A 438 10.29 4.15 4.60
CA ALA A 438 10.14 2.87 5.30
C ALA A 438 10.69 1.68 4.50
N CYS A 439 11.88 1.85 3.92
CA CYS A 439 12.53 0.87 3.03
C CYS A 439 12.69 -0.51 3.72
N ARG A 440 13.26 -0.54 4.93
CA ARG A 440 13.53 -1.78 5.68
C ARG A 440 12.26 -2.36 6.28
N PHE A 441 11.36 -1.52 6.79
CA PHE A 441 10.03 -1.94 7.26
C PHE A 441 9.27 -2.69 6.17
N ARG A 442 9.42 -2.26 4.90
CA ARG A 442 8.82 -2.90 3.72
C ARG A 442 9.61 -4.09 3.18
N GLY A 443 10.69 -4.50 3.85
CA GLY A 443 11.54 -5.62 3.44
C GLY A 443 12.40 -5.38 2.20
N GLN A 444 12.60 -4.11 1.80
CA GLN A 444 13.48 -3.77 0.69
C GLN A 444 14.93 -3.64 1.17
N ALA A 445 15.86 -4.09 0.33
CA ALA A 445 17.29 -3.99 0.63
C ALA A 445 17.75 -2.53 0.44
N MET A 446 18.35 -1.96 1.49
CA MET A 446 19.05 -0.69 1.37
C MET A 446 20.26 -0.84 0.45
N PRO A 447 20.47 0.09 -0.51
CA PRO A 447 21.69 0.13 -1.31
C PRO A 447 22.93 0.19 -0.42
N ALA A 448 24.00 -0.48 -0.85
CA ALA A 448 25.28 -0.41 -0.16
C ALA A 448 25.95 0.93 -0.49
N PHE A 449 25.99 1.84 0.48
CA PHE A 449 26.75 3.08 0.35
C PHE A 449 28.25 2.78 0.47
N GLY A 450 29.04 3.31 -0.47
CA GLY A 450 30.51 3.26 -0.42
C GLY A 450 31.12 4.49 0.27
N GLY A 451 32.37 4.37 0.73
CA GLY A 451 33.16 5.49 1.25
C GLY A 451 33.18 5.62 2.78
N THR A 452 33.87 6.66 3.26
CA THR A 452 34.15 6.87 4.70
C THR A 452 32.91 7.20 5.53
N LYS A 453 31.90 7.84 4.92
CA LYS A 453 30.63 8.22 5.57
C LYS A 453 29.51 7.18 5.42
N ALA A 454 29.77 6.01 4.84
CA ALA A 454 28.73 5.02 4.54
C ALA A 454 27.92 4.58 5.77
N GLY A 455 28.61 4.37 6.91
CA GLY A 455 27.97 4.01 8.18
C GLY A 455 27.09 5.13 8.74
N GLU A 456 27.56 6.38 8.68
CA GLU A 456 26.80 7.56 9.12
C GLU A 456 25.52 7.74 8.29
N ILE A 457 25.62 7.65 6.96
CA ILE A 457 24.46 7.75 6.04
C ILE A 457 23.43 6.68 6.37
N SER A 458 23.88 5.42 6.51
CA SER A 458 22.99 4.30 6.81
C SER A 458 22.28 4.48 8.16
N ASN A 459 23.01 4.94 9.18
CA ASN A 459 22.44 5.23 10.49
C ASN A 459 21.42 6.38 10.43
N SER A 460 21.74 7.49 9.74
CA SER A 460 20.80 8.61 9.58
C SER A 460 19.53 8.21 8.81
N LEU A 461 19.64 7.35 7.80
CA LEU A 461 18.47 6.81 7.09
C LEU A 461 17.62 5.91 7.98
N ASN A 462 18.25 5.08 8.82
CA ASN A 462 17.54 4.27 9.82
C ASN A 462 16.83 5.14 10.87
N GLU A 463 17.46 6.22 11.34
CA GLU A 463 16.84 7.16 12.28
C GLU A 463 15.62 7.88 11.64
N ILE A 464 15.73 8.27 10.36
CA ILE A 464 14.60 8.84 9.61
C ILE A 464 13.45 7.84 9.51
N GLU A 465 13.73 6.58 9.20
CA GLU A 465 12.73 5.52 9.16
C GLU A 465 12.05 5.33 10.53
N GLU A 466 12.81 5.23 11.61
CA GLU A 466 12.26 5.07 12.96
C GLU A 466 11.37 6.25 13.36
N ASN A 467 11.78 7.47 13.02
CA ASN A 467 10.97 8.66 13.26
C ASN A 467 9.70 8.65 12.41
N PHE A 468 9.78 8.24 11.14
CA PHE A 468 8.60 8.08 10.29
C PHE A 468 7.61 7.06 10.87
N LEU A 469 8.08 5.89 11.30
CA LEU A 469 7.24 4.84 11.86
C LEU A 469 6.57 5.28 13.18
N LYS A 470 7.29 6.02 14.04
CA LYS A 470 6.69 6.65 15.25
C LYS A 470 5.58 7.62 14.89
N ASN A 471 5.75 8.41 13.82
CA ASN A 471 4.74 9.35 13.36
C ASN A 471 3.54 8.62 12.74
N LEU A 472 3.79 7.51 12.02
CA LEU A 472 2.75 6.65 11.45
C LEU A 472 1.90 5.96 12.53
N GLN A 473 2.51 5.53 13.64
CA GLN A 473 1.78 4.93 14.78
C GLN A 473 0.73 5.90 15.36
N ARG A 474 0.94 7.21 15.28
CA ARG A 474 -0.04 8.22 15.73
C ARG A 474 -1.31 8.28 14.88
N LEU A 475 -1.29 7.68 13.68
CA LEU A 475 -2.45 7.51 12.81
C LEU A 475 -3.17 6.17 13.03
N GLN A 476 -2.67 5.33 13.95
CA GLN A 476 -3.23 4.01 14.27
C GLN A 476 -3.88 4.00 15.66
N PRO A 477 -4.74 3.01 15.98
CA PRO A 477 -5.20 2.78 17.34
C PRO A 477 -4.01 2.57 18.30
N PRO A 478 -4.02 3.13 19.53
CA PRO A 478 -5.13 3.79 20.22
C PRO A 478 -5.25 5.31 19.99
N TYR A 479 -4.34 5.94 19.22
CA TYR A 479 -4.33 7.39 19.03
C TYR A 479 -5.49 7.90 18.16
N VAL A 480 -5.93 7.07 17.22
CA VAL A 480 -7.13 7.28 16.40
C VAL A 480 -8.19 6.29 16.87
N ASP A 481 -9.25 6.81 17.50
CA ASP A 481 -10.35 6.05 18.11
C ASP A 481 -11.59 5.91 17.20
N TYR A 482 -11.46 6.31 15.93
CA TYR A 482 -12.54 6.32 14.94
C TYR A 482 -12.08 5.70 13.62
N ASP A 483 -13.03 5.39 12.75
CA ASP A 483 -12.72 4.91 11.40
C ASP A 483 -12.18 6.06 10.53
N ILE A 484 -10.94 5.92 10.06
CA ILE A 484 -10.27 6.89 9.19
C ILE A 484 -11.06 7.12 7.90
N LEU A 485 -11.82 6.14 7.41
CA LEU A 485 -12.62 6.29 6.19
C LEU A 485 -13.99 6.94 6.44
N ASP A 486 -14.41 7.14 7.69
CA ASP A 486 -15.68 7.80 8.02
C ASP A 486 -15.55 9.32 7.88
N VAL A 487 -16.04 9.86 6.76
CA VAL A 487 -16.03 11.29 6.42
C VAL A 487 -16.62 12.21 7.47
N ARG A 488 -17.48 11.70 8.36
CA ARG A 488 -18.12 12.48 9.42
C ARG A 488 -17.22 12.75 10.61
N ALA A 489 -16.14 12.00 10.76
CA ALA A 489 -15.19 12.21 11.86
C ALA A 489 -14.40 13.52 11.63
N PRO A 490 -14.63 14.60 12.41
CA PRO A 490 -14.04 15.91 12.12
C PRO A 490 -12.56 15.98 12.47
N LYS A 491 -12.02 15.02 13.22
CA LYS A 491 -10.64 15.04 13.74
C LYS A 491 -9.58 14.70 12.67
N TRP A 492 -9.94 13.98 11.60
CA TRP A 492 -8.96 13.48 10.61
C TRP A 492 -8.07 14.56 9.99
N PRO A 493 -8.60 15.71 9.53
CA PRO A 493 -7.78 16.76 8.95
C PRO A 493 -6.67 17.27 9.89
N ASP A 494 -6.93 17.33 11.20
CA ASP A 494 -5.96 17.77 12.20
C ASP A 494 -4.85 16.72 12.41
N HIS A 495 -5.25 15.45 12.56
CA HIS A 495 -4.30 14.34 12.71
C HIS A 495 -3.40 14.19 11.47
N PHE A 496 -4.00 14.25 10.27
CA PHE A 496 -3.26 14.18 9.03
C PHE A 496 -2.40 15.43 8.81
N GLY A 497 -2.89 16.62 9.14
CA GLY A 497 -2.12 17.86 9.07
C GLY A 497 -0.85 17.81 9.94
N ALA A 498 -0.95 17.27 11.15
CA ALA A 498 0.20 17.05 12.03
C ALA A 498 1.21 16.04 11.44
N PHE A 499 0.72 14.93 10.88
CA PHE A 499 1.56 13.94 10.20
C PHE A 499 2.25 14.53 8.96
N LYS A 500 1.52 15.29 8.13
CA LYS A 500 2.03 15.93 6.92
C LYS A 500 3.16 16.91 7.21
N ASN A 501 3.03 17.69 8.28
CA ASN A 501 4.11 18.58 8.73
C ASN A 501 5.36 17.80 9.13
N GLN A 502 5.21 16.75 9.94
CA GLN A 502 6.34 15.89 10.34
C GLN A 502 7.00 15.20 9.14
N MET A 503 6.19 14.79 8.15
CA MET A 503 6.70 14.19 6.93
C MET A 503 7.50 15.19 6.08
N ARG A 504 7.09 16.46 6.02
CA ARG A 504 7.85 17.52 5.37
C ARG A 504 9.20 17.75 6.06
N ASP A 505 9.27 17.63 7.38
CA ASP A 505 10.50 17.76 8.14
C ASP A 505 11.44 16.56 7.88
N LEU A 506 10.88 15.35 7.75
CA LEU A 506 11.61 14.14 7.32
C LEU A 506 12.18 14.25 5.91
N GLU A 507 11.47 14.89 4.97
CA GLU A 507 12.04 15.19 3.65
C GLU A 507 13.26 16.10 3.75
N VAL A 508 13.21 17.12 4.61
CA VAL A 508 14.35 18.04 4.81
C VAL A 508 15.54 17.30 5.42
N MET A 509 15.30 16.46 6.43
CA MET A 509 16.34 15.59 7.00
C MET A 509 16.93 14.67 5.94
N TYR A 510 16.11 14.05 5.09
CA TYR A 510 16.58 13.18 4.00
C TYR A 510 17.45 13.94 2.98
N MET A 511 17.04 15.16 2.58
CA MET A 511 17.85 16.01 1.71
C MET A 511 19.18 16.42 2.36
N ASN A 512 19.21 16.64 3.67
CA ASN A 512 20.45 16.92 4.41
C ASN A 512 21.39 15.70 4.45
N VAL A 513 20.85 14.49 4.58
CA VAL A 513 21.64 13.25 4.46
C VAL A 513 22.26 13.13 3.07
N ILE A 514 21.48 13.41 2.01
CA ILE A 514 22.01 13.46 0.63
C ILE A 514 23.15 14.48 0.53
N ASN A 515 22.99 15.70 1.07
CA ASN A 515 24.05 16.70 1.09
C ASN A 515 25.33 16.20 1.77
N SER A 516 25.22 15.66 2.98
CA SER A 516 26.36 15.14 3.76
C SER A 516 27.07 14.00 3.04
N ALA A 517 26.30 13.15 2.33
CA ALA A 517 26.85 12.08 1.50
C ALA A 517 27.74 12.64 0.40
N PHE A 518 27.26 13.63 -0.37
CA PHE A 518 28.05 14.29 -1.44
C PHE A 518 29.27 15.05 -0.90
N GLU A 519 29.22 15.62 0.30
CA GLU A 519 30.39 16.25 0.94
C GLU A 519 31.50 15.24 1.29
N GLY A 520 31.14 13.98 1.53
CA GLY A 520 32.11 12.90 1.81
C GLY A 520 32.76 12.30 0.56
N VAL A 521 32.37 12.76 -0.63
CA VAL A 521 32.82 12.16 -1.89
C VAL A 521 34.14 12.77 -2.35
N GLY A 522 35.16 11.92 -2.50
CA GLY A 522 36.48 12.32 -3.02
C GLY A 522 36.74 11.96 -4.49
N THR A 523 35.93 11.08 -5.10
CA THR A 523 36.14 10.63 -6.48
C THR A 523 34.85 10.63 -7.30
N VAL A 524 34.97 10.80 -8.61
CA VAL A 524 33.85 10.80 -9.56
C VAL A 524 33.09 9.47 -9.52
N GLN A 525 33.80 8.35 -9.42
CA GLN A 525 33.19 7.01 -9.34
C GLN A 525 32.31 6.87 -8.08
N THR A 526 32.82 7.27 -6.92
CA THR A 526 32.02 7.25 -5.68
C THR A 526 30.84 8.22 -5.74
N ALA A 527 30.98 9.35 -6.45
CA ALA A 527 29.88 10.31 -6.64
C ALA A 527 28.75 9.70 -7.48
N CYS A 528 29.10 8.98 -8.56
CA CYS A 528 28.13 8.25 -9.39
C CYS A 528 27.38 7.18 -8.59
N GLN A 529 28.10 6.38 -7.80
CA GLN A 529 27.50 5.33 -6.95
C GLN A 529 26.53 5.90 -5.91
N VAL A 530 26.91 6.99 -5.23
CA VAL A 530 26.06 7.67 -4.24
C VAL A 530 24.81 8.23 -4.91
N LEU A 531 24.97 8.88 -6.08
CA LEU A 531 23.85 9.44 -6.84
C LEU A 531 22.87 8.34 -7.27
N ASP A 532 23.37 7.23 -7.82
CA ASP A 532 22.54 6.10 -8.27
C ASP A 532 21.81 5.43 -7.10
N SER A 533 22.52 5.24 -5.97
CA SER A 533 21.91 4.71 -4.73
C SER A 533 20.75 5.58 -4.24
N PHE A 534 20.92 6.91 -4.20
CA PHE A 534 19.86 7.82 -3.78
C PHE A 534 18.76 7.97 -4.84
N TYR A 535 19.08 7.85 -6.13
CA TYR A 535 18.08 7.87 -7.20
C TYR A 535 17.15 6.66 -7.11
N GLN A 536 17.69 5.47 -6.82
CA GLN A 536 16.89 4.25 -6.59
C GLN A 536 15.97 4.38 -5.36
N LEU A 537 16.44 5.04 -4.29
CA LEU A 537 15.66 5.29 -3.07
C LEU A 537 14.68 6.47 -3.19
N ALA A 538 14.87 7.37 -4.14
CA ALA A 538 13.99 8.52 -4.33
C ALA A 538 12.69 8.08 -5.00
N LYS A 539 11.57 8.22 -4.27
CA LYS A 539 10.22 7.87 -4.73
C LYS A 539 9.29 9.08 -4.75
N ARG A 540 9.44 10.01 -3.79
CA ARG A 540 8.66 11.26 -3.79
C ARG A 540 9.28 12.31 -4.70
N GLU A 541 8.41 13.06 -5.39
CA GLU A 541 8.76 14.12 -6.35
C GLU A 541 9.85 15.06 -5.83
N ARG A 542 9.68 15.59 -4.61
CA ARG A 542 10.61 16.57 -4.03
C ARG A 542 12.00 16.00 -3.77
N VAL A 543 12.09 14.75 -3.31
CA VAL A 543 13.37 14.07 -3.07
C VAL A 543 14.01 13.72 -4.41
N LYS A 544 13.23 13.21 -5.37
CA LYS A 544 13.70 12.87 -6.72
C LYS A 544 14.28 14.08 -7.44
N ALA A 545 13.56 15.20 -7.47
CA ALA A 545 14.04 16.45 -8.04
C ALA A 545 15.31 16.97 -7.35
N PHE A 546 15.43 16.77 -6.04
CA PHE A 546 16.65 17.14 -5.31
C PHE A 546 17.85 16.27 -5.67
N VAL A 547 17.65 14.96 -5.83
CA VAL A 547 18.70 14.02 -6.29
C VAL A 547 19.11 14.35 -7.73
N GLU A 548 18.16 14.63 -8.62
CA GLU A 548 18.44 15.04 -10.01
C GLU A 548 19.28 16.32 -10.05
N LYS A 549 18.95 17.31 -9.22
CA LYS A 549 19.77 18.53 -9.06
C LYS A 549 21.19 18.25 -8.56
N LYS A 550 21.41 17.18 -7.77
CA LYS A 550 22.76 16.77 -7.38
C LYS A 550 23.59 16.22 -8.54
N GLY A 551 22.98 15.88 -9.67
CA GLY A 551 23.68 15.65 -10.93
C GLY A 551 24.57 16.82 -11.35
N GLU A 552 24.13 18.07 -11.16
CA GLU A 552 24.95 19.26 -11.43
C GLU A 552 26.22 19.29 -10.55
N THR A 553 26.11 18.85 -9.29
CA THR A 553 27.26 18.77 -8.38
C THR A 553 28.25 17.70 -8.85
N LEU A 554 27.75 16.56 -9.32
CA LEU A 554 28.57 15.49 -9.89
C LEU A 554 29.37 15.97 -11.13
N TYR A 555 28.71 16.67 -12.06
CA TYR A 555 29.40 17.27 -13.22
C TYR A 555 30.48 18.28 -12.80
N ASN A 556 30.22 19.11 -11.79
CA ASN A 556 31.21 20.04 -11.26
C ASN A 556 32.42 19.33 -10.61
N ILE A 557 32.22 18.20 -9.93
CA ILE A 557 33.31 17.37 -9.40
C ILE A 557 34.18 16.85 -10.55
N PHE A 558 33.57 16.37 -11.63
CA PHE A 558 34.31 15.92 -12.82
C PHE A 558 35.06 17.07 -13.53
N LEU A 559 34.44 18.24 -13.68
CA LEU A 559 35.11 19.43 -14.22
C LEU A 559 36.32 19.84 -13.38
N SER A 560 36.20 19.79 -12.05
CA SER A 560 37.31 20.06 -11.13
C SER A 560 38.44 19.05 -11.31
N GLU A 561 38.12 17.76 -11.41
CA GLU A 561 39.07 16.68 -11.67
C GLU A 561 39.84 16.91 -12.99
N LEU A 562 39.12 17.20 -14.08
CA LEU A 562 39.71 17.49 -15.39
C LEU A 562 40.62 18.73 -15.38
N ASN A 563 40.15 19.84 -14.80
CA ASN A 563 40.86 21.12 -14.86
C ASN A 563 42.02 21.23 -13.87
N HIS A 564 41.92 20.58 -12.71
CA HIS A 564 42.92 20.73 -11.64
C HIS A 564 43.84 19.54 -11.48
N ASN A 565 43.33 18.31 -11.53
CA ASN A 565 44.18 17.14 -11.28
C ASN A 565 44.79 16.64 -12.58
N ILE A 566 43.93 16.32 -13.57
CA ILE A 566 44.37 15.80 -14.87
C ILE A 566 45.27 16.79 -15.61
N LYS A 567 44.88 18.06 -15.68
CA LYS A 567 45.68 19.09 -16.37
C LYS A 567 47.03 19.33 -15.70
N LYS A 568 47.11 19.32 -14.36
CA LYS A 568 48.39 19.45 -13.64
C LYS A 568 49.29 18.25 -13.87
N GLU A 569 48.75 17.03 -13.81
CA GLU A 569 49.51 15.81 -14.10
C GLU A 569 50.02 15.83 -15.56
N PHE A 570 49.17 16.23 -16.52
CA PHE A 570 49.57 16.39 -17.91
C PHE A 570 50.68 17.44 -18.09
N ASP A 571 50.57 18.60 -17.44
CA ASP A 571 51.60 19.65 -17.48
C ASP A 571 52.93 19.19 -16.84
N GLN A 572 52.87 18.35 -15.80
CA GLN A 572 54.06 17.75 -15.19
C GLN A 572 54.76 16.82 -16.19
N PHE A 573 54.03 15.93 -16.86
CA PHE A 573 54.58 15.06 -17.89
C PHE A 573 55.17 15.84 -19.06
N ARG A 574 54.58 16.98 -19.41
CA ARG A 574 55.08 17.87 -20.47
C ARG A 574 56.38 18.60 -20.10
N LYS A 575 56.53 19.06 -18.85
CA LYS A 575 57.66 19.90 -18.40
C LYS A 575 58.86 19.12 -17.89
N ALA A 576 58.63 17.98 -17.24
CA ALA A 576 59.69 17.16 -16.64
C ALA A 576 59.35 15.67 -16.78
N PRO A 577 59.80 15.01 -17.87
CA PRO A 577 59.51 13.59 -18.12
C PRO A 577 60.22 12.63 -17.13
N THR A 578 60.74 13.08 -16.00
CA THR A 578 61.63 12.27 -15.14
C THR A 578 60.96 11.53 -13.98
N LEU A 579 59.65 11.66 -13.73
CA LEU A 579 58.92 10.83 -12.75
C LEU A 579 57.44 10.61 -13.13
N PRO A 580 56.84 9.41 -12.96
CA PRO A 580 57.42 8.13 -12.55
C PRO A 580 57.64 7.24 -13.79
N ILE A 581 58.56 7.65 -14.66
CA ILE A 581 59.09 6.75 -15.67
C ILE A 581 59.91 5.70 -14.90
N ILE A 582 59.34 4.49 -14.73
CA ILE A 582 60.02 3.36 -14.07
C ILE A 582 61.43 3.22 -14.68
N GLN A 583 62.47 3.05 -13.85
CA GLN A 583 63.85 2.89 -14.31
C GLN A 583 63.92 1.90 -15.48
N GLY A 584 64.29 2.39 -16.67
CA GLY A 584 64.36 1.59 -17.90
C GLY A 584 63.30 1.89 -18.97
N HIS A 585 62.36 2.80 -18.73
CA HIS A 585 61.49 3.32 -19.79
C HIS A 585 62.22 4.37 -20.66
N PRO A 586 61.86 4.47 -21.94
CA PRO A 586 62.60 5.27 -22.90
C PRO A 586 62.07 6.72 -22.96
N SER A 587 62.85 7.62 -23.58
CA SER A 587 62.66 9.08 -23.47
C SER A 587 61.41 9.61 -24.18
N TYR A 588 60.95 8.96 -25.25
CA TYR A 588 59.79 9.41 -26.03
C TYR A 588 58.54 8.57 -25.74
N ALA A 589 58.62 7.24 -25.81
CA ALA A 589 57.47 6.37 -25.57
C ALA A 589 57.04 6.33 -24.09
N GLY A 590 57.95 6.63 -23.15
CA GLY A 590 57.65 6.67 -21.72
C GLY A 590 56.59 7.74 -21.35
N PRO A 591 56.83 9.04 -21.66
CA PRO A 591 55.84 10.09 -21.46
C PRO A 591 54.53 9.83 -22.23
N ALA A 592 54.62 9.34 -23.46
CA ALA A 592 53.45 9.00 -24.28
C ALA A 592 52.57 7.93 -23.62
N LEU A 593 53.17 6.89 -23.03
CA LEU A 593 52.46 5.85 -22.30
C LEU A 593 51.75 6.39 -21.05
N ALA A 594 52.40 7.28 -20.30
CA ALA A 594 51.81 7.90 -19.12
C ALA A 594 50.59 8.76 -19.48
N VAL A 595 50.70 9.56 -20.54
CA VAL A 595 49.57 10.35 -21.07
C VAL A 595 48.45 9.44 -21.59
N ARG A 596 48.78 8.34 -22.27
CA ARG A 596 47.78 7.34 -22.68
C ARG A 596 47.04 6.74 -21.48
N GLY A 597 47.73 6.50 -20.37
CA GLY A 597 47.11 6.06 -19.11
C GLY A 597 46.12 7.09 -18.56
N LEU A 598 46.47 8.38 -18.57
CA LEU A 598 45.55 9.46 -18.19
C LEU A 598 44.31 9.51 -19.09
N MET A 599 44.50 9.37 -20.41
CA MET A 599 43.39 9.34 -21.37
C MET A 599 42.42 8.20 -21.08
N LEU A 600 42.92 6.98 -20.81
CA LEU A 600 42.08 5.84 -20.48
C LEU A 600 41.31 6.07 -19.16
N ARG A 601 41.94 6.69 -18.16
CA ARG A 601 41.29 7.03 -16.89
C ARG A 601 40.14 8.02 -17.08
N ILE A 602 40.34 9.11 -17.82
CA ILE A 602 39.26 10.09 -18.07
C ILE A 602 38.15 9.51 -18.95
N GLN A 603 38.48 8.63 -19.89
CA GLN A 603 37.50 7.93 -20.72
C GLN A 603 36.61 7.01 -19.88
N GLN A 604 37.20 6.28 -18.92
CA GLN A 604 36.42 5.45 -18.00
C GLN A 604 35.48 6.29 -17.14
N GLN A 605 35.96 7.40 -16.56
CA GLN A 605 35.12 8.30 -15.76
C GLN A 605 33.97 8.90 -16.59
N MET A 606 34.24 9.28 -17.84
CA MET A 606 33.20 9.77 -18.76
C MET A 606 32.18 8.68 -19.10
N ALA A 607 32.63 7.44 -19.31
CA ALA A 607 31.74 6.32 -19.55
C ALA A 607 30.83 6.00 -18.35
N GLU A 608 31.34 6.15 -17.12
CA GLU A 608 30.54 6.01 -15.90
C GLU A 608 29.48 7.12 -15.79
N LEU A 609 29.81 8.36 -16.17
CA LEU A 609 28.84 9.47 -16.21
C LEU A 609 27.76 9.25 -17.28
N ASP A 610 28.14 8.73 -18.45
CA ASP A 610 27.21 8.46 -19.55
C ASP A 610 26.23 7.32 -19.26
N GLN A 611 26.54 6.45 -18.29
CA GLN A 611 25.62 5.41 -17.81
C GLN A 611 24.44 5.99 -17.01
N LEU A 612 24.53 7.23 -16.51
CA LEU A 612 23.49 7.89 -15.72
C LEU A 612 22.40 8.50 -16.62
N CYS A 613 21.72 7.65 -17.40
CA CYS A 613 20.75 8.05 -18.43
C CYS A 613 19.48 8.71 -17.90
N TYR A 614 19.27 8.70 -16.58
CA TYR A 614 18.10 9.26 -15.92
C TYR A 614 18.26 10.73 -15.54
N LEU A 615 19.46 11.31 -15.70
CA LEU A 615 19.68 12.73 -15.44
C LEU A 615 19.17 13.57 -16.62
N GLU A 616 18.47 14.66 -16.29
CA GLU A 616 18.05 15.64 -17.28
C GLU A 616 19.25 16.39 -17.86
N TRP A 617 19.09 16.91 -19.08
CA TRP A 617 20.11 17.71 -19.74
C TRP A 617 20.41 18.98 -18.93
N CYS A 618 21.69 19.27 -18.70
CA CYS A 618 22.14 20.49 -18.04
C CYS A 618 23.32 21.14 -18.78
N ARG A 619 23.52 22.44 -18.54
CA ARG A 619 24.61 23.21 -19.15
C ARG A 619 25.98 22.67 -18.72
N GLU A 620 26.08 22.23 -17.47
CA GLU A 620 27.27 21.65 -16.87
C GLU A 620 27.67 20.35 -17.58
N GLN A 621 26.71 19.56 -18.08
CA GLN A 621 26.97 18.34 -18.86
C GLN A 621 27.61 18.66 -20.22
N GLU A 622 27.13 19.69 -20.91
CA GLU A 622 27.72 20.16 -22.18
C GLU A 622 29.15 20.68 -21.94
N SER A 623 29.32 21.52 -20.93
CA SER A 623 30.64 22.02 -20.50
C SER A 623 31.61 20.87 -20.17
N CYS A 624 31.15 19.81 -19.48
CA CYS A 624 31.93 18.60 -19.22
C CYS A 624 32.38 17.91 -20.51
N ARG A 625 31.47 17.74 -21.47
CA ARG A 625 31.76 17.09 -22.76
C ARG A 625 32.76 17.90 -23.58
N ASP A 626 32.64 19.22 -23.60
CA ASP A 626 33.55 20.11 -24.32
C ASP A 626 34.94 20.14 -23.70
N THR A 627 35.03 20.29 -22.37
CA THR A 627 36.33 20.26 -21.67
C THR A 627 36.98 18.89 -21.74
N PHE A 628 36.22 17.81 -21.62
CA PHE A 628 36.71 16.45 -21.84
C PHE A 628 37.31 16.30 -23.24
N SER A 629 36.56 16.68 -24.29
CA SER A 629 37.00 16.58 -25.69
C SER A 629 38.26 17.42 -25.94
N THR A 630 38.32 18.62 -25.37
CA THR A 630 39.48 19.52 -25.47
C THR A 630 40.72 18.94 -24.79
N VAL A 631 40.59 18.46 -23.54
CA VAL A 631 41.71 17.88 -22.78
C VAL A 631 42.18 16.58 -23.43
N HIS A 632 41.26 15.73 -23.86
CA HIS A 632 41.57 14.47 -24.53
C HIS A 632 42.26 14.71 -25.88
N GLY A 633 41.76 15.63 -26.71
CA GLY A 633 42.40 15.99 -27.98
C GLY A 633 43.80 16.61 -27.83
N ASN A 634 44.02 17.40 -26.77
CA ASN A 634 45.35 17.92 -26.43
C ASN A 634 46.34 16.80 -26.06
N MET A 635 45.88 15.77 -25.34
CA MET A 635 46.69 14.60 -25.01
C MET A 635 47.00 13.74 -26.24
N GLU A 636 46.03 13.54 -27.13
CA GLU A 636 46.26 12.85 -28.42
C GLU A 636 47.30 13.55 -29.27
N THR A 637 47.17 14.88 -29.39
CA THR A 637 48.11 15.71 -30.15
C THR A 637 49.52 15.63 -29.55
N PHE A 638 49.65 15.63 -28.22
CA PHE A 638 50.93 15.44 -27.54
C PHE A 638 51.55 14.08 -27.87
N VAL A 639 50.82 12.98 -27.72
CA VAL A 639 51.31 11.63 -28.04
C VAL A 639 51.77 11.53 -29.49
N LEU A 640 51.01 12.08 -30.44
CA LEU A 640 51.36 12.11 -31.85
C LEU A 640 52.60 12.95 -32.14
N SER A 641 52.72 14.13 -31.51
CA SER A 641 53.91 14.99 -31.65
C SER A 641 55.17 14.32 -31.12
N THR A 642 55.11 13.70 -29.93
CA THR A 642 56.24 12.95 -29.35
C THR A 642 56.66 11.77 -30.22
N PHE A 643 55.70 11.09 -30.86
CA PHE A 643 56.00 10.06 -31.84
C PHE A 643 56.69 10.61 -33.10
N GLN A 644 56.22 11.76 -33.61
CA GLN A 644 56.83 12.42 -34.77
C GLN A 644 58.25 12.91 -34.46
N ASP A 645 58.49 13.45 -33.27
CA ASP A 645 59.81 13.87 -32.80
C ASP A 645 60.77 12.67 -32.74
N TRP A 646 60.32 11.53 -32.20
CA TRP A 646 61.09 10.28 -32.20
C TRP A 646 61.37 9.77 -33.61
N VAL A 647 60.39 9.79 -34.51
CA VAL A 647 60.59 9.43 -35.93
C VAL A 647 61.56 10.40 -36.61
N GLY A 648 61.54 11.68 -36.25
CA GLY A 648 62.49 12.69 -36.70
C GLY A 648 63.91 12.41 -36.23
N GLU A 649 64.09 12.04 -34.95
CA GLU A 649 65.38 11.59 -34.41
C GLU A 649 65.85 10.30 -35.08
N LEU A 650 64.95 9.35 -35.32
CA LEU A 650 65.27 8.11 -36.00
C LEU A 650 65.71 8.34 -37.46
N LYS A 651 65.11 9.33 -38.13
CA LYS A 651 65.51 9.78 -39.47
C LYS A 651 66.82 10.57 -39.47
N SER A 652 67.09 11.40 -38.46
CA SER A 652 68.38 12.10 -38.35
C SER A 652 69.52 11.17 -37.97
N MET A 653 69.21 10.09 -37.24
CA MET A 653 70.11 8.96 -36.99
C MET A 653 70.35 8.11 -38.26
N ASP A 654 69.61 8.32 -39.35
CA ASP A 654 69.69 7.47 -40.54
C ASP A 654 69.63 8.24 -41.88
N ASP A 655 70.80 8.46 -42.48
CA ASP A 655 70.88 8.67 -43.93
C ASP A 655 71.10 7.34 -44.70
N GLN A 656 71.74 6.27 -44.17
CA GLN A 656 71.96 5.01 -44.92
C GLN A 656 72.29 3.72 -44.11
N ASN A 657 71.36 3.24 -43.28
CA ASN A 657 71.20 1.87 -42.74
C ASN A 657 71.55 1.70 -41.24
N LEU A 658 70.51 1.69 -40.38
CA LEU A 658 70.53 1.18 -39.00
C LEU A 658 71.24 -0.19 -38.83
N SER A 659 71.20 -1.06 -39.86
CA SER A 659 71.88 -2.36 -39.86
C SER A 659 73.41 -2.27 -39.87
N LYS A 660 74.00 -1.18 -40.40
CA LYS A 660 75.47 -0.95 -40.35
C LYS A 660 75.97 -0.75 -38.92
N ARG A 661 75.13 -0.24 -38.01
CA ARG A 661 75.50 -0.07 -36.59
C ARG A 661 75.69 -1.40 -35.86
N LEU A 662 75.12 -2.49 -36.39
CA LEU A 662 75.39 -3.86 -35.91
C LEU A 662 76.67 -4.46 -36.52
N GLN A 663 77.26 -3.84 -37.54
CA GLN A 663 78.51 -4.29 -38.17
C GLN A 663 79.76 -3.87 -37.39
N VAL A 664 79.57 -3.29 -36.21
CA VAL A 664 80.63 -2.95 -35.26
C VAL A 664 81.16 -4.21 -34.57
N ASN A 665 82.46 -4.24 -34.27
CA ASN A 665 83.11 -5.36 -33.58
C ASN A 665 82.50 -5.59 -32.19
N LEU A 666 82.44 -6.85 -31.76
CA LEU A 666 81.80 -7.24 -30.48
C LEU A 666 82.44 -6.60 -29.24
N LEU A 667 83.76 -6.40 -29.29
CA LEU A 667 84.58 -5.94 -28.17
C LEU A 667 85.35 -4.68 -28.55
N VAL A 668 85.58 -3.80 -27.56
CA VAL A 668 86.51 -2.67 -27.66
C VAL A 668 87.42 -2.65 -26.44
N LYS A 669 88.68 -2.25 -26.66
CA LYS A 669 89.60 -1.83 -25.61
C LYS A 669 89.63 -0.30 -25.64
N PRO A 670 89.15 0.41 -24.61
CA PRO A 670 89.25 1.87 -24.57
C PRO A 670 90.72 2.28 -24.68
N GLU A 671 91.02 3.29 -25.51
CA GLU A 671 92.39 3.79 -25.70
C GLU A 671 93.00 4.34 -24.40
N GLU A 672 94.33 4.21 -24.33
CA GLU A 672 95.18 4.42 -23.17
C GLU A 672 94.99 5.82 -22.52
N SER A 673 94.45 5.85 -21.30
CA SER A 673 94.67 6.98 -20.40
C SER A 673 96.10 6.93 -19.86
N THR A 674 97.03 7.44 -20.67
CA THR A 674 98.33 8.09 -20.37
C THR A 674 99.08 7.68 -19.09
N SER A 675 99.03 6.40 -18.70
CA SER A 675 99.79 5.84 -17.59
C SER A 675 100.21 4.44 -17.98
N LYS A 676 101.53 4.25 -18.17
CA LYS A 676 102.17 2.99 -18.64
C LYS A 676 101.94 1.77 -17.72
N PHE A 677 101.04 1.85 -16.75
CA PHE A 677 100.76 0.85 -15.73
C PHE A 677 99.27 0.49 -15.54
N LYS A 678 98.33 1.09 -16.30
CA LYS A 678 96.91 0.67 -16.29
C LYS A 678 96.61 -0.25 -17.47
N VAL A 679 96.12 -1.47 -17.19
CA VAL A 679 95.64 -2.40 -18.22
C VAL A 679 94.34 -1.88 -18.81
N SER A 680 94.25 -1.81 -20.15
CA SER A 680 92.99 -1.58 -20.85
C SER A 680 92.08 -2.79 -20.66
N LEU A 681 91.00 -2.62 -19.90
CA LEU A 681 89.96 -3.61 -19.69
C LEU A 681 89.09 -3.73 -20.94
N LEU A 682 88.52 -4.91 -21.18
CA LEU A 682 87.58 -5.10 -22.28
C LEU A 682 86.24 -4.45 -21.93
N GLU A 683 85.62 -3.82 -22.93
CA GLU A 683 84.23 -3.37 -22.89
C GLU A 683 83.44 -4.02 -24.02
N CYS A 684 82.16 -4.32 -23.73
CA CYS A 684 81.22 -4.82 -24.74
C CYS A 684 80.80 -3.65 -25.63
N ASN A 685 81.17 -3.72 -26.91
CA ASN A 685 80.91 -2.64 -27.86
C ASN A 685 79.55 -2.83 -28.54
N PHE A 686 78.49 -2.59 -27.77
CA PHE A 686 77.13 -2.57 -28.26
C PHE A 686 76.62 -1.14 -28.32
N ASP A 687 75.97 -0.78 -29.43
CA ASP A 687 75.48 0.57 -29.65
C ASP A 687 74.38 0.96 -28.65
N LYS A 688 74.64 2.03 -27.88
CA LYS A 688 73.72 2.52 -26.85
C LYS A 688 72.45 3.12 -27.43
N GLU A 689 72.49 3.68 -28.63
CA GLU A 689 71.32 4.26 -29.30
C GLU A 689 70.42 3.16 -29.87
N LEU A 690 70.99 2.04 -30.35
CA LEU A 690 70.19 0.87 -30.72
C LEU A 690 69.43 0.28 -29.51
N LEU A 691 70.05 0.26 -28.32
CA LEU A 691 69.37 -0.19 -27.11
C LEU A 691 68.19 0.72 -26.73
N LYS A 692 68.37 2.04 -26.86
CA LYS A 692 67.28 3.01 -26.66
C LYS A 692 66.17 2.79 -27.69
N MET A 693 66.53 2.66 -28.97
CA MET A 693 65.59 2.41 -30.06
C MET A 693 64.78 1.12 -29.84
N PHE A 694 65.41 0.01 -29.44
CA PHE A 694 64.69 -1.23 -29.13
C PHE A 694 63.71 -1.10 -27.96
N GLN A 695 64.01 -0.24 -27.00
CA GLN A 695 63.08 0.08 -25.92
C GLN A 695 61.94 0.96 -26.44
N GLU A 696 62.23 2.00 -27.22
CA GLU A 696 61.22 2.87 -27.86
C GLU A 696 60.24 2.05 -28.70
N VAL A 697 60.73 1.24 -29.65
CA VAL A 697 59.88 0.40 -30.51
C VAL A 697 58.97 -0.52 -29.69
N TYR A 698 59.50 -1.16 -28.65
CA TYR A 698 58.71 -2.04 -27.79
C TYR A 698 57.53 -1.34 -27.09
N TYR A 699 57.69 -0.10 -26.65
CA TYR A 699 56.61 0.66 -26.01
C TYR A 699 55.66 1.28 -27.05
N TRP A 700 56.18 1.77 -28.19
CA TRP A 700 55.33 2.24 -29.29
C TRP A 700 54.46 1.13 -29.87
N GLU A 701 54.95 -0.11 -29.94
CA GLU A 701 54.16 -1.29 -30.33
C GLU A 701 52.99 -1.56 -29.37
N LYS A 702 53.14 -1.25 -28.07
CA LYS A 702 52.06 -1.42 -27.09
C LYS A 702 51.01 -0.32 -27.12
N ILE A 703 51.33 0.83 -27.69
CA ILE A 703 50.43 1.99 -27.81
C ILE A 703 49.75 1.98 -29.19
N GLN A 704 49.90 0.92 -29.99
CA GLN A 704 49.33 0.81 -31.33
C GLN A 704 47.81 1.05 -31.35
N GLY A 705 47.37 1.90 -32.28
CA GLY A 705 46.03 2.46 -32.37
C GLY A 705 46.10 3.99 -32.30
N SER A 706 45.41 4.69 -33.20
CA SER A 706 45.45 6.16 -33.39
C SER A 706 46.61 6.72 -34.25
N GLY A 707 46.97 6.06 -35.36
CA GLY A 707 47.87 6.65 -36.37
C GLY A 707 49.37 6.52 -36.10
N ILE A 708 49.76 5.78 -35.05
CA ILE A 708 51.15 5.46 -34.73
C ILE A 708 51.55 4.18 -35.49
N VAL A 709 52.40 4.33 -36.50
CA VAL A 709 52.97 3.21 -37.28
C VAL A 709 54.48 3.28 -37.19
N VAL A 710 55.06 2.31 -36.49
CA VAL A 710 56.52 2.22 -36.32
C VAL A 710 57.19 2.06 -37.70
N PRO A 711 58.24 2.83 -38.02
CA PRO A 711 58.98 2.67 -39.27
C PRO A 711 59.47 1.23 -39.49
N TYR A 712 59.31 0.72 -40.72
CA TYR A 712 59.62 -0.68 -41.05
C TYR A 712 61.06 -1.08 -40.69
N SER A 713 62.04 -0.22 -40.96
CA SER A 713 63.46 -0.45 -40.64
C SER A 713 63.71 -0.64 -39.14
N ALA A 714 63.00 0.10 -38.29
CA ALA A 714 63.10 -0.02 -36.83
C ALA A 714 62.41 -1.28 -36.32
N HIS A 715 61.24 -1.62 -36.90
CA HIS A 715 60.46 -2.81 -36.54
C HIS A 715 61.17 -4.12 -36.92
N GLU A 716 61.73 -4.22 -38.13
CA GLU A 716 62.49 -5.39 -38.58
C GLU A 716 63.72 -5.66 -37.68
N LEU A 717 64.43 -4.59 -37.31
CA LEU A 717 65.59 -4.68 -36.43
C LEU A 717 65.18 -5.07 -35.01
N ALA A 718 64.08 -4.52 -34.50
CA ALA A 718 63.53 -4.88 -33.19
C ALA A 718 63.07 -6.35 -33.14
N GLY A 719 62.66 -6.95 -34.27
CA GLY A 719 62.39 -8.39 -34.35
C GLY A 719 63.59 -9.28 -33.99
N HIS A 720 64.82 -8.75 -34.13
CA HIS A 720 66.06 -9.44 -33.75
C HIS A 720 66.52 -9.14 -32.31
N ARG A 721 65.79 -8.29 -31.57
CA ARG A 721 66.15 -7.79 -30.23
C ARG A 721 66.47 -8.91 -29.25
N ASP A 722 65.66 -9.96 -29.17
CA ASP A 722 65.90 -11.04 -28.20
C ASP A 722 67.15 -11.87 -28.53
N LYS A 723 67.39 -12.14 -29.82
CA LYS A 723 68.60 -12.82 -30.28
C LYS A 723 69.84 -11.98 -29.93
N LEU A 724 69.80 -10.68 -30.22
CA LEU A 724 70.88 -9.74 -29.92
C LEU A 724 71.09 -9.56 -28.41
N ARG A 725 70.02 -9.53 -27.61
CA ARG A 725 70.09 -9.49 -26.14
C ARG A 725 70.80 -10.71 -25.58
N ILE A 726 70.41 -11.92 -26.02
CA ILE A 726 71.05 -13.18 -25.59
C ILE A 726 72.53 -13.19 -25.99
N LEU A 727 72.84 -12.76 -27.22
CA LEU A 727 74.22 -12.66 -27.70
C LEU A 727 75.04 -11.67 -26.86
N ARG A 728 74.46 -10.52 -26.52
CA ARG A 728 75.11 -9.50 -25.67
C ARG A 728 75.39 -10.04 -24.27
N GLU A 729 74.48 -10.76 -23.63
CA GLU A 729 74.74 -11.42 -22.34
C GLU A 729 75.91 -12.41 -22.42
N HIS A 730 75.99 -13.17 -23.52
CA HIS A 730 77.11 -14.07 -23.77
C HIS A 730 78.45 -13.34 -23.95
N VAL A 731 78.47 -12.23 -24.69
CA VAL A 731 79.67 -11.39 -24.86
C VAL A 731 80.07 -10.69 -23.54
N LEU A 732 79.10 -10.17 -22.79
CA LEU A 732 79.32 -9.57 -21.47
C LEU A 732 79.92 -10.57 -20.48
N ARG A 733 79.53 -11.85 -20.56
CA ARG A 733 80.16 -12.91 -19.77
C ARG A 733 81.64 -13.07 -20.12
N VAL A 734 82.00 -13.11 -21.40
CA VAL A 734 83.42 -13.17 -21.83
C VAL A 734 84.20 -11.95 -21.34
N VAL A 735 83.62 -10.75 -21.47
CA VAL A 735 84.23 -9.50 -20.97
C VAL A 735 84.46 -9.56 -19.47
N ARG A 736 83.44 -9.97 -18.70
CA ARG A 736 83.51 -10.08 -17.24
C ARG A 736 84.57 -11.08 -16.82
N ASP A 737 84.55 -12.28 -17.41
CA ASP A 737 85.46 -13.37 -17.03
C ASP A 737 86.92 -12.99 -17.40
N TYR A 738 87.17 -12.34 -18.55
CA TYR A 738 88.49 -11.81 -18.89
C TYR A 738 88.93 -10.67 -17.95
N ASN A 739 88.05 -9.70 -17.69
CA ASN A 739 88.38 -8.57 -16.81
C ASN A 739 88.64 -9.04 -15.37
N GLN A 740 87.93 -10.06 -14.88
CA GLN A 740 88.17 -10.67 -13.57
C GLN A 740 89.57 -11.29 -13.47
N ILE A 741 90.01 -12.02 -14.51
CA ILE A 741 91.37 -12.60 -14.54
C ILE A 741 92.42 -11.49 -14.58
N MET A 742 92.19 -10.46 -15.40
CA MET A 742 93.12 -9.35 -15.55
C MET A 742 93.19 -8.46 -14.30
N THR A 743 92.11 -8.34 -13.52
CA THR A 743 92.13 -7.61 -12.23
C THR A 743 92.66 -8.45 -11.07
N ALA A 744 92.50 -9.78 -11.10
CA ALA A 744 93.00 -10.67 -10.05
C ALA A 744 94.53 -10.85 -10.06
N LEU A 745 95.18 -10.74 -11.22
CA LEU A 745 96.64 -10.92 -11.35
C LEU A 745 97.41 -9.62 -11.08
N LEU A 746 98.46 -9.67 -10.26
CA LEU A 746 99.38 -8.54 -10.03
C LEU A 746 100.29 -8.32 -11.26
N PRO A 747 100.82 -7.09 -11.49
CA PRO A 747 101.66 -6.77 -12.66
C PRO A 747 102.90 -7.68 -12.83
N GLU A 748 103.46 -8.16 -11.72
CA GLU A 748 104.62 -9.07 -11.71
C GLU A 748 104.23 -10.51 -12.06
N GLU A 749 103.11 -11.00 -11.52
CA GLU A 749 102.55 -12.34 -11.81
C GLU A 749 102.09 -12.48 -13.25
N ARG A 750 101.65 -11.38 -13.88
CA ARG A 750 101.29 -11.35 -15.30
C ARG A 750 102.47 -11.70 -16.22
N ARG A 751 103.72 -11.43 -15.79
CA ARG A 751 104.90 -11.83 -16.55
C ARG A 751 105.10 -13.35 -16.52
N LEU A 752 104.79 -14.00 -15.39
CA LEU A 752 104.85 -15.45 -15.22
C LEU A 752 103.81 -16.15 -16.10
N PHE A 753 102.57 -15.64 -16.13
CA PHE A 753 101.46 -16.21 -16.91
C PHE A 753 101.35 -15.64 -18.34
N ASN A 754 102.37 -14.92 -18.84
CA ASN A 754 102.33 -14.23 -20.14
C ASN A 754 102.01 -15.18 -21.31
N HIS A 755 102.48 -16.43 -21.25
CA HIS A 755 102.13 -17.44 -22.25
C HIS A 755 100.62 -17.76 -22.28
N HIS A 756 99.99 -17.90 -21.12
CA HIS A 756 98.55 -18.15 -20.98
C HIS A 756 97.73 -16.91 -21.34
N ILE A 757 98.16 -15.71 -20.92
CA ILE A 757 97.51 -14.45 -21.27
C ILE A 757 97.55 -14.23 -22.80
N ARG A 758 98.67 -14.50 -23.47
CA ARG A 758 98.77 -14.42 -24.94
C ARG A 758 97.88 -15.43 -25.66
N THR A 759 97.69 -16.61 -25.08
CA THR A 759 96.79 -17.64 -25.64
C THR A 759 95.33 -17.19 -25.51
N LEU A 760 94.97 -16.61 -24.37
CA LEU A 760 93.67 -16.00 -24.13
C LEU A 760 93.42 -14.78 -25.06
N ASP A 761 94.39 -13.88 -25.19
CA ASP A 761 94.33 -12.74 -26.11
C ASP A 761 94.18 -13.18 -27.58
N ARG A 762 94.85 -14.25 -28.00
CA ARG A 762 94.68 -14.83 -29.35
C ARG A 762 93.27 -15.38 -29.58
N LYS A 763 92.66 -15.99 -28.56
CA LYS A 763 91.29 -16.50 -28.60
C LYS A 763 90.24 -15.38 -28.60
N ILE A 764 90.52 -14.26 -27.91
CA ILE A 764 89.65 -13.06 -27.84
C ILE A 764 89.81 -12.14 -29.06
N GLY A 765 91.00 -12.11 -29.67
CA GLY A 765 91.35 -11.25 -30.81
C GLY A 765 90.34 -11.22 -31.97
N PRO A 766 89.72 -12.35 -32.37
CA PRO A 766 88.64 -12.37 -33.34
C PRO A 766 87.43 -11.49 -32.97
N GLY A 767 87.09 -11.33 -31.69
CA GLY A 767 86.01 -10.47 -31.22
C GLY A 767 86.33 -8.97 -31.25
N LEU A 768 87.62 -8.60 -31.32
CA LEU A 768 88.09 -7.22 -31.44
C LEU A 768 88.25 -6.76 -32.89
N SER A 769 88.31 -7.68 -33.86
CA SER A 769 88.73 -7.39 -35.24
C SER A 769 87.89 -8.01 -36.36
N LYS A 770 87.23 -9.16 -36.11
CA LYS A 770 86.59 -9.98 -37.17
C LYS A 770 85.10 -10.21 -36.96
N PHE A 771 84.66 -10.45 -35.71
CA PHE A 771 83.26 -10.72 -35.42
C PHE A 771 82.48 -9.44 -35.14
N ASN A 772 81.30 -9.34 -35.75
CA ASN A 772 80.30 -8.30 -35.53
C ASN A 772 78.98 -8.90 -35.03
N TRP A 773 78.01 -8.05 -34.67
CA TRP A 773 76.74 -8.48 -34.07
C TRP A 773 75.80 -9.22 -35.05
N THR A 774 76.10 -9.21 -36.35
CA THR A 774 75.37 -9.96 -37.39
C THR A 774 76.03 -11.29 -37.78
N SER A 775 77.17 -11.65 -37.18
CA SER A 775 77.89 -12.88 -37.55
C SER A 775 77.20 -14.14 -36.99
N ASP A 776 77.09 -15.19 -37.81
CA ASP A 776 76.52 -16.46 -37.38
C ASP A 776 77.51 -17.30 -36.55
N GLY A 777 76.99 -18.11 -35.61
CA GLY A 777 77.80 -19.08 -34.85
C GLY A 777 78.67 -18.51 -33.73
N ILE A 778 78.58 -17.22 -33.39
CA ILE A 778 79.40 -16.57 -32.34
C ILE A 778 79.29 -17.32 -30.99
N LYS A 779 78.10 -17.77 -30.62
CA LYS A 779 77.86 -18.50 -29.37
C LYS A 779 78.67 -19.81 -29.29
N GLU A 780 78.72 -20.55 -30.39
CA GLU A 780 79.32 -21.89 -30.43
C GLU A 780 80.83 -21.83 -30.67
N PHE A 781 81.31 -20.89 -31.48
CA PHE A 781 82.70 -20.83 -31.91
C PHE A 781 83.54 -19.81 -31.14
N PHE A 782 82.96 -18.67 -30.73
CA PHE A 782 83.72 -17.61 -30.07
C PHE A 782 83.52 -17.61 -28.55
N VAL A 783 82.27 -17.56 -28.07
CA VAL A 783 81.96 -17.48 -26.63
C VAL A 783 82.35 -18.76 -25.90
N ARG A 784 81.96 -19.93 -26.42
CA ARG A 784 82.32 -21.22 -25.81
C ARG A 784 83.83 -21.42 -25.71
N ASP A 785 84.57 -21.06 -26.75
CA ASP A 785 86.03 -21.22 -26.79
C ASP A 785 86.75 -20.22 -25.90
N SER A 786 86.27 -18.96 -25.85
CA SER A 786 86.83 -17.93 -24.97
C SER A 786 86.55 -18.24 -23.49
N CYS A 787 85.33 -18.68 -23.17
CA CYS A 787 84.96 -19.07 -21.80
C CYS A 787 85.65 -20.36 -21.34
N LYS A 788 85.86 -21.36 -22.22
CA LYS A 788 86.60 -22.58 -21.87
C LYS A 788 88.05 -22.30 -21.49
N GLU A 789 88.66 -21.28 -22.08
CA GLU A 789 90.05 -20.89 -21.80
C GLU A 789 90.15 -19.94 -20.60
N SER A 790 89.10 -19.17 -20.29
CA SER A 790 89.04 -18.27 -19.14
C SER A 790 88.59 -18.94 -17.83
N VAL A 791 87.85 -20.06 -17.90
CA VAL A 791 87.45 -20.82 -16.71
C VAL A 791 88.57 -21.80 -16.33
N PRO A 792 89.05 -21.82 -15.09
CA PRO A 792 90.04 -22.81 -14.66
C PRO A 792 89.44 -24.21 -14.85
N LYS A 793 90.12 -25.06 -15.64
CA LYS A 793 89.85 -26.50 -15.60
C LYS A 793 90.12 -26.94 -14.18
N SER A 794 89.07 -27.25 -13.43
CA SER A 794 89.21 -28.02 -12.20
C SER A 794 89.77 -29.38 -12.60
N THR A 795 91.09 -29.51 -12.61
CA THR A 795 91.76 -30.80 -12.56
C THR A 795 91.40 -31.42 -11.22
N THR A 796 90.31 -32.20 -11.21
CA THR A 796 90.23 -33.37 -10.35
C THR A 796 91.30 -34.33 -10.82
N GLY A 797 92.38 -34.37 -10.06
CA GLY A 797 93.52 -35.27 -10.16
C GLY A 797 94.29 -35.14 -8.87
#